data_AF-A0A6J2EYU5-F1
#
_entry.id   AF-A0A6J2EYU5-F1
#
_cell.length_a   1.000
_cell.length_b   1.000
_cell.length_c   1.000
_cell.angle_alpha   90.00
_cell.angle_beta   90.00
_cell.angle_gamma   90.00
#
_symmetry.space_group_name_H-M   'P 1'
#
loop_
_entity.id
_entity.type
_entity.pdbx_description
1 polymer ?
#
loop_
_entity_poly.entity_id
_entity_poly.type
_entity_poly.pdbx_seq_one_letter_code
_entity_poly.pdbx_strand_id
1 'polypeptide(L)'
;MPNLEYLDLSNNKIQNIYHGDLQVLHQMPLLNLSLDLSLNPLYFIQPGAFKEIKLHELTLRSNFNSEDVMKTCIQGLAGLKIHQLVLGEFKNERNLERFNKSLLEGLCNLTVEKFRIAYFDHFSKDTTDLFNCLVNVSTISLVHLVLNRPRYLPKNLRWQRLEMVKCDFEEFPKWELDSLKEFVLTANKGVSTFTEMKLESLEFLDLSRNGMSFKRCCSHSHLGTTRLKHLDLSFNDIITMSSNFLGLEELEYLDFQHSNLKQASDFSVFLSLRNLRYLDISYTHTQVVFQGIFDGLVSLQVLKMAGNSFQNNFLPNIFKDLTNLTILDLSRCQLEQVSQVAFVSLPKLQLINMSHNNLLSLDTLPYEPLLSLQILDCSFNRIVASKEREQQRFPSNLVSLNLTQNDFACVCEHENFLQWVKDHRQLLVEIEQMVCTKPLDMQGIPMLSFRNATCQRSKTIISVSVFTVLMVSLVAVLVYKFYFHLMLLAGCKKYSRGESTYDAFVIYSSQDEDWVRNELVKNLEEGVPPFQLCLHYRDFIPGVAIAANIIQEGFYKSRKVIVVVSQHFIQSRWCIFEYEIAQTWQFLSSRAGIIFIVLQKLEKSLLQQQVELYRLLSRNTYLEWEDSVLGRHIFWRRLRKALLDGKPWSPEGTADTENS
;
A
#
# COMPACT_ATOMS: atom_id res chain seq x y z
N MET A 1 58.93 33.72 -3.72
CA MET A 1 57.86 32.90 -3.12
C MET A 1 57.89 31.52 -3.80
N PRO A 2 58.64 30.55 -3.26
CA PRO A 2 58.87 29.27 -3.95
C PRO A 2 57.64 28.36 -4.03
N ASN A 3 56.63 28.59 -3.18
CA ASN A 3 55.39 27.81 -3.12
C ASN A 3 54.21 28.54 -3.80
N LEU A 4 54.49 29.55 -4.65
CA LEU A 4 53.42 30.28 -5.34
C LEU A 4 52.89 29.42 -6.50
N GLU A 5 51.63 29.00 -6.40
CA GLU A 5 50.99 28.13 -7.40
C GLU A 5 50.06 28.89 -8.35
N TYR A 6 49.52 30.04 -7.92
CA TYR A 6 48.58 30.83 -8.69
C TYR A 6 48.92 32.32 -8.58
N LEU A 7 49.02 32.99 -9.72
CA LEU A 7 49.24 34.41 -9.83
C LEU A 7 48.21 35.01 -10.78
N ASP A 8 47.29 35.78 -10.21
CA ASP A 8 46.29 36.53 -10.95
C ASP A 8 46.78 37.96 -11.18
N LEU A 9 47.06 38.28 -12.43
CA LEU A 9 47.36 39.64 -12.89
C LEU A 9 46.27 40.15 -13.82
N SER A 10 45.07 39.55 -13.79
CA SER A 10 43.97 39.96 -14.64
C SER A 10 43.52 41.40 -14.34
N ASN A 11 42.89 42.04 -15.33
CA ASN A 11 42.35 43.40 -15.24
C ASN A 11 43.38 44.45 -14.79
N ASN A 12 44.60 44.32 -15.29
CA ASN A 12 45.68 45.28 -15.11
C ASN A 12 45.96 46.05 -16.40
N LYS A 13 47.07 46.80 -16.43
CA LYS A 13 47.49 47.62 -17.58
C LYS A 13 48.74 47.05 -18.27
N ILE A 14 48.93 45.73 -18.23
CA ILE A 14 50.07 45.08 -18.89
C ILE A 14 49.85 45.16 -20.40
N GLN A 15 50.81 45.77 -21.10
CA GLN A 15 50.73 46.00 -22.54
C GLN A 15 51.70 45.15 -23.34
N ASN A 16 52.93 45.01 -22.83
CA ASN A 16 54.00 44.31 -23.51
C ASN A 16 54.69 43.36 -22.53
N ILE A 17 55.11 42.20 -23.03
CA ILE A 17 55.89 41.22 -22.26
C ILE A 17 57.22 41.01 -22.97
N TYR A 18 58.31 41.34 -22.29
CA TYR A 18 59.69 41.19 -22.76
C TYR A 18 60.39 40.04 -22.03
N HIS A 19 61.51 39.57 -22.60
CA HIS A 19 62.33 38.52 -22.01
C HIS A 19 62.80 38.87 -20.58
N GLY A 20 63.07 40.16 -20.31
CA GLY A 20 63.47 40.63 -18.98
C GLY A 20 62.40 40.42 -17.91
N ASP A 21 61.11 40.53 -18.26
CA ASP A 21 59.99 40.40 -17.32
C ASP A 21 59.86 38.98 -16.77
N LEU A 22 60.26 37.98 -17.57
CA LEU A 22 60.13 36.56 -17.25
C LEU A 22 61.43 35.94 -16.71
N GLN A 23 62.49 36.75 -16.49
CA GLN A 23 63.81 36.25 -16.08
C GLN A 23 63.76 35.45 -14.76
N VAL A 24 62.85 35.80 -13.85
CA VAL A 24 62.65 35.07 -12.59
C VAL A 24 62.11 33.65 -12.84
N LEU A 25 61.20 33.49 -13.81
CA LEU A 25 60.65 32.17 -14.17
C LEU A 25 61.72 31.28 -14.83
N HIS A 26 62.61 31.87 -15.63
CA HIS A 26 63.78 31.16 -16.18
C HIS A 26 64.72 30.63 -15.09
N GLN A 27 64.86 31.36 -13.99
CA GLN A 27 65.67 30.95 -12.83
C GLN A 27 64.96 29.93 -11.93
N MET A 28 63.66 29.71 -12.11
CA MET A 28 62.82 28.85 -11.27
C MET A 28 62.08 27.76 -12.09
N PRO A 29 62.80 26.84 -12.76
CA PRO A 29 62.21 25.87 -13.68
C PRO A 29 61.32 24.80 -13.02
N LEU A 30 61.36 24.70 -11.69
CA LEU A 30 60.53 23.78 -10.89
C LEU A 30 59.22 24.43 -10.39
N LEU A 31 59.01 25.72 -10.62
CA LEU A 31 57.82 26.42 -10.17
C LEU A 31 56.61 25.99 -11.01
N ASN A 32 55.62 25.37 -10.36
CA ASN A 32 54.37 24.97 -11.00
C ASN A 32 53.34 26.13 -10.93
N LEU A 33 53.57 27.17 -11.73
CA LEU A 33 52.78 28.41 -11.67
C LEU A 33 51.61 28.40 -12.66
N SER A 34 50.43 28.78 -12.18
CA SER A 34 49.28 29.17 -12.99
C SER A 34 49.21 30.70 -13.08
N LEU A 35 49.11 31.23 -14.28
CA LEU A 35 49.17 32.66 -14.55
C LEU A 35 47.90 33.12 -15.29
N ASP A 36 47.15 34.03 -14.67
CA ASP A 36 46.02 34.70 -15.34
C ASP A 36 46.42 36.10 -15.77
N LEU A 37 46.39 36.37 -17.08
CA LEU A 37 46.65 37.69 -17.65
C LEU A 37 45.40 38.29 -18.28
N SER A 38 44.21 37.72 -18.07
CA SER A 38 42.97 38.17 -18.71
C SER A 38 42.70 39.67 -18.53
N LEU A 39 41.97 40.29 -19.45
CA LEU A 39 41.60 41.72 -19.40
C LEU A 39 42.78 42.72 -19.40
N ASN A 40 44.01 42.27 -19.67
CA ASN A 40 45.13 43.17 -19.92
C ASN A 40 45.20 43.54 -21.42
N PRO A 41 45.39 44.83 -21.77
CA PRO A 41 45.47 45.28 -23.17
C PRO A 41 46.82 44.93 -23.80
N LEU A 42 47.06 43.64 -24.07
CA LEU A 42 48.31 43.14 -24.63
C LEU A 42 48.43 43.53 -26.11
N TYR A 43 49.52 44.21 -26.44
CA TYR A 43 49.87 44.61 -27.81
C TYR A 43 51.04 43.83 -28.38
N PHE A 44 51.94 43.31 -27.52
CA PHE A 44 53.15 42.64 -27.96
C PHE A 44 53.70 41.65 -26.93
N ILE A 45 54.11 40.47 -27.40
CA ILE A 45 54.93 39.53 -26.63
C ILE A 45 56.21 39.32 -27.42
N GLN A 46 57.36 39.63 -26.80
CA GLN A 46 58.66 39.48 -27.45
C GLN A 46 58.90 38.01 -27.82
N PRO A 47 59.18 37.70 -29.10
CA PRO A 47 59.49 36.33 -29.52
C PRO A 47 60.64 35.73 -28.70
N GLY A 48 60.41 34.53 -28.16
CA GLY A 48 61.37 33.82 -27.33
C GLY A 48 61.36 34.23 -25.85
N ALA A 49 60.53 35.18 -25.41
CA ALA A 49 60.39 35.52 -23.99
C ALA A 49 59.96 34.30 -23.15
N PHE A 50 59.06 33.47 -23.68
CA PHE A 50 58.53 32.28 -23.04
C PHE A 50 59.29 30.98 -23.35
N LYS A 51 60.41 31.06 -24.08
CA LYS A 51 61.19 29.88 -24.47
C LYS A 51 61.65 29.11 -23.22
N GLU A 52 61.44 27.79 -23.17
CA GLU A 52 61.86 26.92 -22.05
C GLU A 52 61.17 27.19 -20.70
N ILE A 53 60.21 28.12 -20.65
CA ILE A 53 59.35 28.30 -19.47
C ILE A 53 58.35 27.15 -19.38
N LYS A 54 58.05 26.72 -18.15
CA LYS A 54 56.99 25.76 -17.84
C LYS A 54 55.93 26.46 -17.00
N LEU A 55 54.67 26.36 -17.43
CA LEU A 55 53.51 26.83 -16.66
C LEU A 55 52.52 25.69 -16.45
N HIS A 56 51.82 25.73 -15.32
CA HIS A 56 50.66 24.88 -15.10
C HIS A 56 49.49 25.36 -15.96
N GLU A 57 49.12 26.62 -15.83
CA GLU A 57 48.02 27.23 -16.57
C GLU A 57 48.39 28.63 -17.05
N LEU A 58 47.89 29.02 -18.22
CA LEU A 58 47.99 30.37 -18.76
C LEU A 58 46.63 30.74 -19.31
N THR A 59 46.06 31.80 -18.76
CA THR A 59 44.76 32.32 -19.17
C THR A 59 44.94 33.65 -19.88
N LEU A 60 44.56 33.67 -21.16
CA LEU A 60 44.55 34.86 -22.01
C LEU A 60 43.13 35.09 -22.53
N ARG A 61 42.32 35.82 -21.75
CA ARG A 61 40.95 36.16 -22.14
C ARG A 61 40.73 37.67 -22.29
N SER A 62 40.14 38.08 -23.42
CA SER A 62 39.90 39.49 -23.78
C SER A 62 41.15 40.36 -23.68
N ASN A 63 42.28 39.83 -24.19
CA ASN A 63 43.57 40.53 -24.14
C ASN A 63 43.88 41.36 -25.38
N PHE A 64 43.33 40.94 -26.52
CA PHE A 64 43.78 41.39 -27.83
C PHE A 64 42.73 42.29 -28.47
N ASN A 65 43.14 43.45 -28.97
CA ASN A 65 42.23 44.40 -29.61
C ASN A 65 42.06 44.16 -31.12
N SER A 66 42.91 43.34 -31.74
CA SER A 66 42.83 42.96 -33.15
C SER A 66 43.36 41.56 -33.42
N GLU A 67 42.96 40.99 -34.55
CA GLU A 67 43.42 39.68 -35.04
C GLU A 67 44.95 39.63 -35.20
N ASP A 68 45.56 40.69 -35.74
CA ASP A 68 47.02 40.78 -35.92
C ASP A 68 47.77 40.83 -34.60
N VAL A 69 47.23 41.54 -33.61
CA VAL A 69 47.81 41.61 -32.25
C VAL A 69 47.71 40.25 -31.56
N MET A 70 46.57 39.57 -31.66
CA MET A 70 46.45 38.20 -31.16
C MET A 70 47.47 37.28 -31.84
N LYS A 71 47.54 37.29 -33.18
CA LYS A 71 48.46 36.45 -33.93
C LYS A 71 49.91 36.65 -33.50
N THR A 72 50.36 37.90 -33.43
CA THR A 72 51.73 38.25 -33.02
C THR A 72 52.03 37.88 -31.57
N CYS A 73 51.11 38.11 -30.65
CA CYS A 73 51.27 37.72 -29.25
C CYS A 73 51.34 36.19 -29.07
N ILE A 74 50.45 35.44 -29.74
CA ILE A 74 50.44 33.97 -29.69
C ILE A 74 51.73 33.40 -30.30
N GLN A 75 52.26 33.99 -31.39
CA GLN A 75 53.58 33.64 -31.92
C GLN A 75 54.71 33.95 -30.93
N GLY A 76 54.58 35.01 -30.13
CA GLY A 76 55.53 35.37 -29.07
C GLY A 76 55.65 34.33 -27.95
N LEU A 77 54.63 33.48 -27.76
CA LEU A 77 54.65 32.38 -26.79
C LEU A 77 55.54 31.20 -27.20
N ALA A 78 56.12 31.21 -28.41
CA ALA A 78 56.90 30.10 -28.95
C ALA A 78 57.94 29.53 -27.96
N GLY A 79 57.93 28.20 -27.80
CA GLY A 79 58.81 27.47 -26.88
C GLY A 79 58.27 27.30 -25.46
N LEU A 80 57.08 27.83 -25.14
CA LEU A 80 56.39 27.59 -23.88
C LEU A 80 55.92 26.13 -23.77
N LYS A 81 56.13 25.54 -22.59
CA LYS A 81 55.56 24.25 -22.19
C LYS A 81 54.47 24.49 -21.16
N ILE A 82 53.26 24.00 -21.43
CA ILE A 82 52.12 24.32 -20.60
C ILE A 82 51.16 23.14 -20.42
N HIS A 83 50.68 22.94 -19.19
CA HIS A 83 49.69 21.92 -18.91
C HIS A 83 48.30 22.33 -19.41
N GLN A 84 47.85 23.56 -19.14
CA GLN A 84 46.57 24.09 -19.64
C GLN A 84 46.71 25.49 -20.25
N LEU A 85 46.25 25.67 -21.49
CA LEU A 85 46.14 26.98 -22.12
C LEU A 85 44.66 27.34 -22.31
N VAL A 86 44.25 28.49 -21.78
CA VAL A 86 42.89 29.02 -21.93
C VAL A 86 42.92 30.28 -22.78
N LEU A 87 42.25 30.23 -23.92
CA LEU A 87 42.01 31.39 -24.79
C LEU A 87 40.53 31.73 -24.82
N GLY A 88 40.18 32.98 -25.07
CA GLY A 88 38.78 33.36 -25.23
C GLY A 88 38.50 34.82 -24.96
N GLU A 89 37.23 35.15 -24.80
CA GLU A 89 36.76 36.50 -24.53
C GLU A 89 35.67 36.50 -23.45
N PHE A 90 35.31 37.68 -22.95
CA PHE A 90 34.19 37.89 -22.07
C PHE A 90 33.08 38.58 -22.85
N LYS A 91 31.86 38.04 -22.77
CA LYS A 91 30.68 38.55 -23.48
C LYS A 91 30.41 40.05 -23.34
N ASN A 92 30.80 40.64 -22.21
CA ASN A 92 30.55 42.04 -21.89
C ASN A 92 31.73 42.97 -22.23
N GLU A 93 32.81 42.44 -22.81
CA GLU A 93 34.00 43.18 -23.21
C GLU A 93 34.04 43.39 -24.72
N ARG A 94 35.03 44.16 -25.20
CA ARG A 94 35.29 44.29 -26.64
C ARG A 94 35.79 42.96 -27.18
N ASN A 95 35.10 42.44 -28.19
CA ASN A 95 35.38 41.16 -28.80
C ASN A 95 36.07 41.34 -30.15
N LEU A 96 36.91 40.38 -30.51
CA LEU A 96 37.49 40.26 -31.84
C LEU A 96 36.38 40.07 -32.88
N GLU A 97 36.49 40.78 -34.00
CA GLU A 97 35.48 40.74 -35.05
C GLU A 97 35.40 39.36 -35.73
N ARG A 98 36.53 38.65 -35.88
CA ARG A 98 36.56 37.30 -36.45
C ARG A 98 37.63 36.45 -35.79
N PHE A 99 37.29 35.17 -35.58
CA PHE A 99 38.26 34.16 -35.19
C PHE A 99 38.53 33.21 -36.36
N ASN A 100 39.74 33.25 -36.92
CA ASN A 100 40.13 32.46 -38.10
C ASN A 100 41.30 31.50 -37.78
N LYS A 101 41.57 30.56 -38.69
CA LYS A 101 42.63 29.56 -38.50
C LYS A 101 44.04 30.14 -38.29
N SER A 102 44.32 31.30 -38.88
CA SER A 102 45.66 31.90 -38.82
C SER A 102 46.02 32.42 -37.42
N LEU A 103 45.03 32.65 -36.55
CA LEU A 103 45.24 33.08 -35.16
C LEU A 103 45.86 31.97 -34.29
N LEU A 104 45.65 30.71 -34.67
CA LEU A 104 46.13 29.55 -33.92
C LEU A 104 47.46 28.98 -34.45
N GLU A 105 48.00 29.50 -35.56
CA GLU A 105 49.27 29.04 -36.16
C GLU A 105 50.44 29.08 -35.17
N GLY A 106 50.49 30.08 -34.28
CA GLY A 106 51.54 30.19 -33.28
C GLY A 106 51.52 29.06 -32.24
N LEU A 107 50.37 28.40 -32.03
CA LEU A 107 50.25 27.28 -31.10
C LEU A 107 51.06 26.06 -31.53
N CYS A 108 51.38 25.92 -32.83
CA CYS A 108 52.21 24.83 -33.34
C CYS A 108 53.63 24.83 -32.72
N ASN A 109 54.08 25.98 -32.22
CA ASN A 109 55.40 26.13 -31.58
C ASN A 109 55.34 25.97 -30.05
N LEU A 110 54.21 25.51 -29.51
CA LEU A 110 53.97 25.29 -28.09
C LEU A 110 53.88 23.79 -27.79
N THR A 111 54.16 23.43 -26.54
CA THR A 111 53.80 22.09 -26.02
C THR A 111 52.64 22.28 -25.06
N VAL A 112 51.44 21.90 -25.48
CA VAL A 112 50.18 22.06 -24.73
C VAL A 112 49.57 20.69 -24.43
N GLU A 113 49.23 20.40 -23.18
CA GLU A 113 48.57 19.14 -22.80
C GLU A 113 47.03 19.26 -22.83
N LYS A 114 46.48 20.38 -22.35
CA LYS A 114 45.06 20.70 -22.35
C LYS A 114 44.83 22.08 -22.94
N PHE A 115 43.82 22.21 -23.80
CA PHE A 115 43.50 23.46 -24.45
C PHE A 115 42.02 23.78 -24.34
N ARG A 116 41.72 25.01 -23.91
CA ARG A 116 40.35 25.49 -23.71
C ARG A 116 40.11 26.77 -24.48
N ILE A 117 38.98 26.80 -25.18
CA ILE A 117 38.43 28.00 -25.80
C ILE A 117 37.16 28.38 -25.02
N ALA A 118 37.14 29.59 -24.48
CA ALA A 118 36.03 30.11 -23.68
C ALA A 118 35.46 31.39 -24.29
N TYR A 119 34.36 31.26 -25.03
CA TYR A 119 33.59 32.32 -25.68
C TYR A 119 34.34 33.09 -26.78
N PHE A 120 33.69 33.22 -27.93
CA PHE A 120 34.06 34.10 -29.04
C PHE A 120 32.77 34.48 -29.78
N ASP A 121 32.58 35.77 -30.09
CA ASP A 121 31.37 36.24 -30.78
C ASP A 121 31.23 35.64 -32.19
N HIS A 122 32.33 35.66 -32.95
CA HIS A 122 32.38 35.20 -34.33
C HIS A 122 33.42 34.10 -34.49
N PHE A 123 33.06 32.90 -34.09
CA PHE A 123 33.91 31.73 -34.29
C PHE A 123 33.89 31.26 -35.75
N SER A 124 35.03 30.76 -36.24
CA SER A 124 35.18 30.31 -37.64
C SER A 124 34.05 29.38 -38.08
N LYS A 125 33.47 29.64 -39.25
CA LYS A 125 32.46 28.78 -39.89
C LYS A 125 33.04 27.48 -40.46
N ASP A 126 34.37 27.39 -40.55
CA ASP A 126 35.07 26.18 -40.97
C ASP A 126 36.04 25.75 -39.86
N THR A 127 35.78 24.59 -39.27
CA THR A 127 36.59 23.99 -38.20
C THR A 127 37.65 23.03 -38.72
N THR A 128 37.65 22.71 -40.03
CA THR A 128 38.43 21.60 -40.62
C THR A 128 39.93 21.75 -40.37
N ASP A 129 40.45 22.97 -40.51
CA ASP A 129 41.87 23.27 -40.32
C ASP A 129 42.19 23.95 -38.98
N LEU A 130 41.17 24.33 -38.21
CA LEU A 130 41.33 25.22 -37.06
C LEU A 130 42.22 24.61 -35.97
N PHE A 131 42.16 23.28 -35.83
CA PHE A 131 42.83 22.55 -34.75
C PHE A 131 44.11 21.83 -35.20
N ASN A 132 44.68 22.15 -36.37
CA ASN A 132 45.87 21.46 -36.90
C ASN A 132 47.10 21.60 -35.99
N CYS A 133 47.25 22.71 -35.25
CA CYS A 133 48.32 22.88 -34.27
C CYS A 133 48.07 22.11 -32.95
N LEU A 134 46.88 21.55 -32.77
CA LEU A 134 46.40 20.94 -31.53
C LEU A 134 46.22 19.41 -31.68
N VAL A 135 46.84 18.81 -32.69
CA VAL A 135 46.73 17.37 -33.00
C VAL A 135 47.21 16.49 -31.84
N ASN A 136 48.26 16.91 -31.12
CA ASN A 136 48.88 16.13 -30.05
C ASN A 136 48.39 16.49 -28.64
N VAL A 137 47.34 17.31 -28.53
CA VAL A 137 46.75 17.70 -27.24
C VAL A 137 45.94 16.53 -26.68
N SER A 138 45.96 16.34 -25.35
CA SER A 138 45.18 15.27 -24.71
C SER A 138 43.72 15.65 -24.53
N THR A 139 43.44 16.90 -24.14
CA THR A 139 42.11 17.40 -23.78
C THR A 139 41.78 18.69 -24.51
N ILE A 140 40.62 18.75 -25.14
CA ILE A 140 40.05 19.95 -25.75
C ILE A 140 38.74 20.31 -25.07
N SER A 141 38.59 21.57 -24.69
CA SER A 141 37.36 22.10 -24.10
C SER A 141 36.89 23.34 -24.88
N LEU A 142 35.68 23.28 -25.41
CA LEU A 142 35.04 24.31 -26.20
C LEU A 142 33.81 24.79 -25.45
N VAL A 143 33.79 26.05 -25.04
CA VAL A 143 32.78 26.57 -24.13
C VAL A 143 32.18 27.85 -24.68
N HIS A 144 30.85 27.91 -24.77
CA HIS A 144 30.12 29.08 -25.25
C HIS A 144 30.51 29.53 -26.66
N LEU A 145 30.63 28.60 -27.60
CA LEU A 145 30.98 28.89 -28.99
C LEU A 145 29.80 28.67 -29.94
N VAL A 146 29.74 29.45 -31.01
CA VAL A 146 28.79 29.25 -32.12
C VAL A 146 29.51 28.48 -33.22
N LEU A 147 29.10 27.21 -33.43
CA LEU A 147 29.75 26.28 -34.34
C LEU A 147 28.85 25.99 -35.55
N ASN A 148 29.05 26.75 -36.62
CA ASN A 148 28.30 26.56 -37.87
C ASN A 148 28.94 25.42 -38.67
N ARG A 149 28.24 24.28 -38.82
CA ARG A 149 28.67 23.11 -39.61
C ARG A 149 30.04 22.54 -39.24
N PRO A 150 30.17 21.88 -38.07
CA PRO A 150 31.39 21.17 -37.69
C PRO A 150 31.53 19.86 -38.48
N ARG A 151 31.61 19.94 -39.82
CA ARG A 151 31.39 18.78 -40.69
C ARG A 151 32.54 17.79 -40.65
N TYR A 152 33.78 18.24 -40.44
CA TYR A 152 34.93 17.36 -40.42
C TYR A 152 36.00 17.85 -39.45
N LEU A 153 36.32 17.03 -38.46
CA LEU A 153 37.58 17.11 -37.74
C LEU A 153 38.59 16.17 -38.43
N PRO A 154 39.89 16.51 -38.46
CA PRO A 154 40.91 15.61 -38.96
C PRO A 154 40.92 14.26 -38.20
N LYS A 155 41.03 13.14 -38.92
CA LYS A 155 41.08 11.80 -38.28
C LYS A 155 42.34 11.54 -37.46
N ASN A 156 43.41 12.30 -37.71
CA ASN A 156 44.70 12.12 -37.06
C ASN A 156 44.80 12.77 -35.67
N LEU A 157 43.74 13.40 -35.17
CA LEU A 157 43.70 13.99 -33.84
C LEU A 157 43.87 12.90 -32.76
N ARG A 158 44.78 13.13 -31.82
CA ARG A 158 45.09 12.20 -30.72
C ARG A 158 44.39 12.55 -29.41
N TRP A 159 43.25 13.24 -29.51
CA TRP A 159 42.49 13.71 -28.36
C TRP A 159 41.95 12.52 -27.58
N GLN A 160 42.12 12.56 -26.26
CA GLN A 160 41.58 11.57 -25.33
C GLN A 160 40.29 12.07 -24.69
N ARG A 161 40.16 13.37 -24.46
CA ARG A 161 38.96 14.01 -23.92
C ARG A 161 38.53 15.21 -24.75
N LEU A 162 37.24 15.28 -25.04
CA LEU A 162 36.62 16.41 -25.73
C LEU A 162 35.41 16.88 -24.94
N GLU A 163 35.39 18.16 -24.59
CA GLU A 163 34.33 18.81 -23.86
C GLU A 163 33.74 19.95 -24.69
N MET A 164 32.41 20.00 -24.77
CA MET A 164 31.65 20.98 -25.51
C MET A 164 30.43 21.41 -24.68
N VAL A 165 30.52 22.61 -24.13
CA VAL A 165 29.56 23.09 -23.12
C VAL A 165 28.96 24.42 -23.55
N LYS A 166 27.63 24.48 -23.57
CA LYS A 166 26.89 25.71 -23.90
C LYS A 166 27.23 26.29 -25.28
N CYS A 167 27.62 25.44 -26.23
CA CYS A 167 27.82 25.79 -27.62
C CYS A 167 26.49 25.81 -28.39
N ASP A 168 26.47 26.53 -29.50
CA ASP A 168 25.36 26.59 -30.44
C ASP A 168 25.73 25.84 -31.72
N PHE A 169 24.88 24.94 -32.18
CA PHE A 169 25.11 24.08 -33.33
C PHE A 169 24.00 24.24 -34.37
N GLU A 170 24.35 24.19 -35.65
CA GLU A 170 23.33 24.03 -36.71
C GLU A 170 22.88 22.57 -36.84
N GLU A 171 23.79 21.61 -36.60
CA GLU A 171 23.57 20.18 -36.76
C GLU A 171 24.40 19.37 -35.75
N PHE A 172 23.96 18.14 -35.46
CA PHE A 172 24.68 17.21 -34.58
C PHE A 172 26.08 16.89 -35.16
N PRO A 173 27.16 16.96 -34.36
CA PRO A 173 28.52 16.71 -34.85
C PRO A 173 28.72 15.23 -35.23
N LYS A 174 29.18 14.99 -36.46
CA LYS A 174 29.49 13.65 -36.99
C LYS A 174 31.00 13.44 -37.04
N TRP A 175 31.60 13.18 -35.88
CA TRP A 175 33.04 13.04 -35.77
C TRP A 175 33.49 11.58 -35.72
N GLU A 176 34.59 11.31 -36.39
CA GLU A 176 35.31 10.03 -36.37
C GLU A 176 36.64 10.29 -35.64
N LEU A 177 36.68 10.00 -34.34
CA LEU A 177 37.82 10.25 -33.46
C LEU A 177 38.21 8.97 -32.71
N ASP A 178 39.07 8.17 -33.33
CA ASP A 178 39.39 6.81 -32.86
C ASP A 178 40.11 6.77 -31.50
N SER A 179 40.81 7.86 -31.15
CA SER A 179 41.57 7.97 -29.89
C SER A 179 40.73 8.48 -28.70
N LEU A 180 39.51 8.96 -28.95
CA LEU A 180 38.70 9.64 -27.95
C LEU A 180 38.13 8.64 -26.95
N LYS A 181 38.39 8.88 -25.65
CA LYS A 181 37.91 8.06 -24.54
C LYS A 181 36.76 8.71 -23.78
N GLU A 182 36.80 10.03 -23.64
CA GLU A 182 35.78 10.80 -22.93
C GLU A 182 35.20 11.87 -23.87
N PHE A 183 33.88 11.85 -24.05
CA PHE A 183 33.18 12.89 -24.79
C PHE A 183 32.06 13.49 -23.94
N VAL A 184 32.14 14.80 -23.73
CA VAL A 184 31.16 15.59 -22.99
C VAL A 184 30.57 16.62 -23.93
N LEU A 185 29.29 16.51 -24.21
CA LEU A 185 28.49 17.47 -24.98
C LEU A 185 27.29 17.81 -24.11
N THR A 186 27.33 18.90 -23.34
CA THR A 186 26.23 19.26 -22.41
C THR A 186 25.78 20.71 -22.51
N ALA A 187 24.50 20.94 -22.23
CA ALA A 187 23.87 22.26 -22.21
C ALA A 187 23.95 23.03 -23.55
N ASN A 188 24.00 22.31 -24.69
CA ASN A 188 24.14 22.90 -26.02
C ASN A 188 22.80 23.25 -26.67
N LYS A 189 22.83 24.13 -27.66
CA LYS A 189 21.68 24.53 -28.47
C LYS A 189 21.79 24.00 -29.90
N GLY A 190 20.64 23.80 -30.53
CA GLY A 190 20.54 23.40 -31.94
C GLY A 190 20.85 21.92 -32.25
N VAL A 191 21.19 21.13 -31.23
CA VAL A 191 21.38 19.68 -31.32
C VAL A 191 20.03 18.96 -31.17
N SER A 192 19.16 19.01 -32.19
CA SER A 192 17.76 18.55 -32.04
C SER A 192 17.59 17.02 -32.06
N THR A 193 18.45 16.28 -32.78
CA THR A 193 18.32 14.83 -32.95
C THR A 193 19.69 14.17 -32.89
N PHE A 194 19.81 13.10 -32.11
CA PHE A 194 21.00 12.26 -32.08
C PHE A 194 21.24 11.61 -33.45
N THR A 195 22.50 11.59 -33.87
CA THR A 195 22.95 10.84 -35.05
C THR A 195 24.08 9.91 -34.67
N GLU A 196 24.21 8.81 -35.40
CA GLU A 196 25.22 7.78 -35.16
C GLU A 196 26.65 8.36 -35.10
N MET A 197 27.43 7.84 -34.16
CA MET A 197 28.84 8.17 -33.97
C MET A 197 29.71 6.95 -34.23
N LYS A 198 30.98 7.20 -34.56
CA LYS A 198 32.02 6.17 -34.66
C LYS A 198 33.20 6.54 -33.76
N LEU A 199 33.15 6.09 -32.51
CA LEU A 199 34.15 6.41 -31.50
C LEU A 199 34.65 5.13 -30.83
N GLU A 200 35.54 4.37 -31.49
CA GLU A 200 35.92 3.01 -31.08
C GLU A 200 36.54 2.90 -29.68
N SER A 201 37.16 3.98 -29.17
CA SER A 201 37.81 4.04 -27.86
C SER A 201 36.99 4.69 -26.76
N LEU A 202 35.73 5.01 -27.02
CA LEU A 202 34.90 5.72 -26.08
C LEU A 202 34.54 4.85 -24.86
N GLU A 203 34.88 5.36 -23.68
CA GLU A 203 34.59 4.77 -22.36
C GLU A 203 33.59 5.63 -21.57
N PHE A 204 33.56 6.95 -21.81
CA PHE A 204 32.69 7.91 -21.12
C PHE A 204 31.97 8.80 -22.13
N LEU A 205 30.65 8.85 -22.05
CA LEU A 205 29.81 9.70 -22.90
C LEU A 205 28.77 10.44 -22.06
N ASP A 206 28.84 11.77 -22.06
CA ASP A 206 27.83 12.65 -21.48
C ASP A 206 27.20 13.48 -22.60
N LEU A 207 25.93 13.23 -22.87
CA LEU A 207 25.10 13.97 -23.82
C LEU A 207 23.92 14.66 -23.12
N SER A 208 24.07 14.99 -21.84
CA SER A 208 23.02 15.56 -21.02
C SER A 208 22.61 16.98 -21.44
N ARG A 209 21.39 17.41 -21.09
CA ARG A 209 20.94 18.82 -21.18
C ARG A 209 21.01 19.43 -22.58
N ASN A 210 20.92 18.64 -23.66
CA ASN A 210 20.94 19.16 -25.02
C ASN A 210 19.53 19.32 -25.62
N GLY A 211 18.49 18.85 -24.94
CA GLY A 211 17.12 18.84 -25.48
C GLY A 211 17.00 18.01 -26.77
N MET A 212 17.88 17.02 -26.95
CA MET A 212 17.93 16.22 -28.16
C MET A 212 16.92 15.07 -28.12
N SER A 213 16.46 14.63 -29.29
CA SER A 213 15.68 13.40 -29.44
C SER A 213 16.54 12.23 -29.94
N PHE A 214 16.32 11.02 -29.42
CA PHE A 214 17.02 9.80 -29.85
C PHE A 214 16.00 8.71 -30.21
N LYS A 215 15.79 8.49 -31.52
CA LYS A 215 14.70 7.63 -32.03
C LYS A 215 14.92 6.12 -31.93
N ARG A 216 16.17 5.65 -31.78
CA ARG A 216 16.53 4.21 -31.86
C ARG A 216 17.54 3.81 -30.80
N CYS A 217 17.35 4.24 -29.56
CA CYS A 217 18.27 3.91 -28.48
C CYS A 217 18.12 2.44 -28.04
N CYS A 218 19.16 1.73 -27.59
CA CYS A 218 20.59 1.98 -27.78
C CYS A 218 21.31 0.65 -28.08
N SER A 219 22.40 0.71 -28.85
CA SER A 219 23.28 -0.43 -29.17
C SER A 219 24.65 0.08 -29.61
N HIS A 220 25.66 -0.80 -29.62
CA HIS A 220 27.02 -0.46 -30.07
C HIS A 220 27.05 0.16 -31.48
N SER A 221 26.16 -0.23 -32.38
CA SER A 221 26.08 0.31 -33.75
C SER A 221 25.79 1.81 -33.80
N HIS A 222 25.11 2.37 -32.79
CA HIS A 222 24.79 3.80 -32.74
C HIS A 222 25.95 4.65 -32.20
N LEU A 223 26.79 4.09 -31.33
CA LEU A 223 27.89 4.80 -30.67
C LEU A 223 29.26 4.47 -31.25
N GLY A 224 29.38 3.35 -31.97
CA GLY A 224 30.61 2.86 -32.56
C GLY A 224 31.63 2.33 -31.54
N THR A 225 31.19 1.96 -30.33
CA THR A 225 32.04 1.42 -29.25
C THR A 225 31.36 0.26 -28.55
N THR A 226 32.18 -0.64 -28.00
CA THR A 226 31.76 -1.69 -27.05
C THR A 226 32.40 -1.52 -25.66
N ARG A 227 33.21 -0.47 -25.47
CA ARG A 227 33.98 -0.22 -24.23
C ARG A 227 33.33 0.80 -23.30
N LEU A 228 32.10 1.22 -23.62
CA LEU A 228 31.43 2.28 -22.90
C LEU A 228 31.07 1.84 -21.48
N LYS A 229 31.50 2.62 -20.48
CA LYS A 229 31.26 2.39 -19.06
C LYS A 229 30.28 3.39 -18.46
N HIS A 230 30.25 4.61 -19.00
CA HIS A 230 29.40 5.70 -18.53
C HIS A 230 28.62 6.31 -19.68
N LEU A 231 27.30 6.37 -19.53
CA LEU A 231 26.39 7.01 -20.49
C LEU A 231 25.38 7.90 -19.75
N ASP A 232 25.47 9.21 -19.97
CA ASP A 232 24.50 10.18 -19.49
C ASP A 232 23.68 10.75 -20.68
N LEU A 233 22.37 10.51 -20.64
CA LEU A 233 21.37 10.99 -21.59
C LEU A 233 20.27 11.79 -20.88
N SER A 234 20.52 12.29 -19.67
CA SER A 234 19.59 13.06 -18.85
C SER A 234 19.26 14.44 -19.43
N PHE A 235 18.11 15.00 -19.04
CA PHE A 235 17.63 16.32 -19.46
C PHE A 235 17.60 16.52 -20.99
N ASN A 236 17.25 15.47 -21.71
CA ASN A 236 16.99 15.51 -23.15
C ASN A 236 15.48 15.45 -23.41
N ASP A 237 15.09 15.48 -24.68
CA ASP A 237 13.67 15.45 -25.05
C ASP A 237 13.17 13.99 -25.09
N ILE A 238 12.85 13.46 -26.27
CA ILE A 238 12.29 12.11 -26.41
C ILE A 238 13.38 11.10 -26.74
N ILE A 239 13.46 10.01 -25.97
CA ILE A 239 14.32 8.86 -26.25
C ILE A 239 13.42 7.64 -26.43
N THR A 240 13.41 7.07 -27.64
CA THR A 240 12.62 5.89 -27.98
C THR A 240 13.50 4.64 -27.89
N MET A 241 13.12 3.72 -27.01
CA MET A 241 13.83 2.46 -26.81
C MET A 241 13.44 1.45 -27.88
N SER A 242 14.43 1.00 -28.66
CA SER A 242 14.26 0.02 -29.75
C SER A 242 15.24 -1.16 -29.68
N SER A 243 16.24 -1.08 -28.81
CA SER A 243 17.24 -2.12 -28.60
C SER A 243 17.57 -2.19 -27.11
N ASN A 244 18.15 -3.33 -26.71
CA ASN A 244 18.44 -3.68 -25.32
C ASN A 244 19.91 -3.51 -24.96
N PHE A 245 20.58 -2.48 -25.49
CA PHE A 245 22.00 -2.19 -25.27
C PHE A 245 22.96 -3.29 -25.75
N LEU A 246 22.61 -3.97 -26.84
CA LEU A 246 23.46 -5.01 -27.42
C LEU A 246 24.84 -4.45 -27.82
N GLY A 247 25.90 -5.05 -27.30
CA GLY A 247 27.29 -4.62 -27.49
C GLY A 247 27.75 -3.52 -26.52
N LEU A 248 26.95 -3.13 -25.53
CA LEU A 248 27.30 -2.15 -24.48
C LEU A 248 27.29 -2.79 -23.08
N GLU A 249 27.73 -4.04 -22.98
CA GLU A 249 27.66 -4.84 -21.75
C GLU A 249 28.61 -4.36 -20.64
N GLU A 250 29.62 -3.56 -20.98
CA GLU A 250 30.58 -2.95 -20.04
C GLU A 250 30.02 -1.71 -19.32
N LEU A 251 28.80 -1.27 -19.62
CA LEU A 251 28.18 -0.12 -18.97
C LEU A 251 28.01 -0.35 -17.46
N GLU A 252 28.53 0.59 -16.66
CA GLU A 252 28.44 0.62 -15.20
C GLU A 252 27.49 1.74 -14.71
N TYR A 253 27.38 2.83 -15.48
CA TYR A 253 26.55 4.00 -15.15
C TYR A 253 25.67 4.38 -16.34
N LEU A 254 24.36 4.51 -16.09
CA LEU A 254 23.37 4.91 -17.08
C LEU A 254 22.36 5.89 -16.48
N ASP A 255 22.21 7.05 -17.11
CA ASP A 255 21.33 8.11 -16.63
C ASP A 255 20.41 8.63 -17.75
N PHE A 256 19.11 8.63 -17.48
CA PHE A 256 18.05 9.14 -18.33
C PHE A 256 17.19 10.19 -17.61
N GLN A 257 17.61 10.68 -16.44
CA GLN A 257 16.81 11.56 -15.59
C GLN A 257 16.22 12.72 -16.40
N HIS A 258 14.91 12.97 -16.27
CA HIS A 258 14.20 14.03 -17.00
C HIS A 258 14.18 13.92 -18.54
N SER A 259 14.51 12.77 -19.12
CA SER A 259 14.32 12.49 -20.56
C SER A 259 13.09 11.62 -20.78
N ASN A 260 12.21 11.97 -21.73
CA ASN A 260 10.97 11.23 -21.97
C ASN A 260 11.25 9.88 -22.65
N LEU A 261 11.23 8.80 -21.87
CA LEU A 261 11.50 7.45 -22.35
C LEU A 261 10.23 6.82 -22.93
N LYS A 262 10.22 6.61 -24.25
CA LYS A 262 9.18 5.85 -24.94
C LYS A 262 9.58 4.39 -25.07
N GLN A 263 8.60 3.50 -24.93
CA GLN A 263 8.76 2.04 -25.08
C GLN A 263 9.68 1.38 -24.04
N ALA A 264 10.02 2.09 -22.97
CA ALA A 264 10.86 1.57 -21.88
C ALA A 264 10.23 0.35 -21.18
N SER A 265 8.89 0.21 -21.24
CA SER A 265 8.14 -0.89 -20.65
C SER A 265 7.52 -1.84 -21.70
N ASP A 266 7.96 -1.79 -22.96
CA ASP A 266 7.43 -2.69 -24.02
C ASP A 266 8.16 -4.05 -24.02
N PHE A 267 9.41 -4.10 -23.54
CA PHE A 267 10.27 -5.29 -23.45
C PHE A 267 11.36 -5.10 -22.39
N SER A 268 12.24 -6.09 -22.19
CA SER A 268 13.40 -5.99 -21.29
C SER A 268 14.51 -5.12 -21.89
N VAL A 269 14.32 -3.80 -21.80
CA VAL A 269 15.20 -2.80 -22.38
C VAL A 269 16.62 -2.86 -21.82
N PHE A 270 16.81 -3.30 -20.58
CA PHE A 270 18.14 -3.33 -19.95
C PHE A 270 18.78 -4.73 -19.92
N LEU A 271 18.25 -5.69 -20.68
CA LEU A 271 18.62 -7.11 -20.58
C LEU A 271 20.13 -7.41 -20.71
N SER A 272 20.85 -6.65 -21.54
CA SER A 272 22.28 -6.88 -21.79
C SER A 272 23.18 -6.26 -20.72
N LEU A 273 22.65 -5.37 -19.86
CA LEU A 273 23.42 -4.51 -18.96
C LEU A 273 23.78 -5.21 -17.63
N ARG A 274 24.46 -6.36 -17.71
CA ARG A 274 24.76 -7.20 -16.54
C ARG A 274 25.76 -6.57 -15.56
N ASN A 275 26.61 -5.66 -16.03
CA ASN A 275 27.62 -4.96 -15.21
C ASN A 275 27.14 -3.62 -14.64
N LEU A 276 25.92 -3.20 -14.98
CA LEU A 276 25.38 -1.90 -14.58
C LEU A 276 25.25 -1.81 -13.07
N ARG A 277 25.75 -0.72 -12.48
CA ARG A 277 25.73 -0.46 -11.04
C ARG A 277 24.79 0.68 -10.68
N TYR A 278 24.66 1.67 -11.56
CA TYR A 278 23.82 2.85 -11.37
C TYR A 278 22.86 3.00 -12.56
N LEU A 279 21.56 3.07 -12.25
CA LEU A 279 20.51 3.39 -13.22
C LEU A 279 19.61 4.49 -12.64
N ASP A 280 19.50 5.60 -13.36
CA ASP A 280 18.51 6.65 -13.07
C ASP A 280 17.56 6.82 -14.26
N ILE A 281 16.29 6.49 -14.03
CA ILE A 281 15.17 6.75 -14.95
C ILE A 281 14.14 7.67 -14.29
N SER A 282 14.55 8.55 -13.38
CA SER A 282 13.61 9.43 -12.67
C SER A 282 13.03 10.49 -13.60
N TYR A 283 11.73 10.74 -13.47
CA TYR A 283 10.97 11.71 -14.25
C TYR A 283 11.05 11.47 -15.77
N THR A 284 11.15 10.22 -16.18
CA THR A 284 11.20 9.82 -17.59
C THR A 284 9.83 9.61 -18.23
N HIS A 285 8.76 9.93 -17.49
CA HIS A 285 7.36 9.68 -17.89
C HIS A 285 7.09 8.20 -18.23
N THR A 286 7.82 7.29 -17.58
CA THR A 286 7.64 5.85 -17.78
C THR A 286 6.46 5.35 -16.96
N GLN A 287 5.50 4.71 -17.64
CA GLN A 287 4.48 3.89 -16.99
C GLN A 287 4.94 2.44 -17.02
N VAL A 288 5.19 1.85 -15.85
CA VAL A 288 5.62 0.45 -15.73
C VAL A 288 4.40 -0.46 -15.87
N VAL A 289 4.35 -1.19 -16.98
CA VAL A 289 3.31 -2.17 -17.32
C VAL A 289 3.90 -3.58 -17.43
N PHE A 290 5.14 -3.68 -17.93
CA PHE A 290 5.84 -4.94 -18.10
C PHE A 290 6.66 -5.32 -16.87
N GLN A 291 6.46 -6.53 -16.35
CA GLN A 291 7.14 -7.01 -15.14
C GLN A 291 8.63 -7.27 -15.32
N GLY A 292 9.08 -7.53 -16.55
CA GLY A 292 10.48 -7.81 -16.87
C GLY A 292 11.30 -6.58 -17.27
N ILE A 293 10.84 -5.37 -16.93
CA ILE A 293 11.49 -4.11 -17.31
C ILE A 293 12.96 -4.04 -16.84
N PHE A 294 13.27 -4.62 -15.69
CA PHE A 294 14.61 -4.63 -15.07
C PHE A 294 15.33 -5.98 -15.16
N ASP A 295 14.84 -6.92 -15.98
CA ASP A 295 15.47 -8.22 -16.15
C ASP A 295 16.91 -8.05 -16.68
N GLY A 296 17.84 -8.83 -16.14
CA GLY A 296 19.27 -8.80 -16.51
C GLY A 296 20.18 -7.87 -15.68
N LEU A 297 19.62 -6.95 -14.89
CA LEU A 297 20.35 -5.97 -14.08
C LEU A 297 20.94 -6.55 -12.77
N VAL A 298 21.69 -7.65 -12.88
CA VAL A 298 22.15 -8.46 -11.73
C VAL A 298 23.21 -7.77 -10.85
N SER A 299 23.98 -6.83 -11.40
CA SER A 299 25.01 -6.07 -10.67
C SER A 299 24.53 -4.73 -10.11
N LEU A 300 23.25 -4.39 -10.33
CA LEU A 300 22.73 -3.06 -10.01
C LEU A 300 22.74 -2.80 -8.50
N GLN A 301 23.27 -1.64 -8.12
CA GLN A 301 23.40 -1.21 -6.73
C GLN A 301 22.47 -0.03 -6.42
N VAL A 302 22.25 0.85 -7.38
CA VAL A 302 21.41 2.04 -7.25
C VAL A 302 20.40 2.06 -8.38
N LEU A 303 19.11 2.06 -8.01
CA LEU A 303 17.99 2.26 -8.92
C LEU A 303 17.21 3.48 -8.47
N LYS A 304 17.18 4.52 -9.31
CA LYS A 304 16.32 5.68 -9.14
C LYS A 304 15.29 5.71 -10.25
N MET A 305 14.02 5.78 -9.86
CA MET A 305 12.92 5.83 -10.82
C MET A 305 11.78 6.73 -10.34
N ALA A 306 12.14 7.76 -9.56
CA ALA A 306 11.19 8.69 -8.96
C ALA A 306 10.35 9.41 -10.03
N GLY A 307 9.13 9.81 -9.71
CA GLY A 307 8.30 10.60 -10.62
C GLY A 307 7.75 9.84 -11.84
N ASN A 308 7.83 8.52 -11.84
CA ASN A 308 7.19 7.64 -12.84
C ASN A 308 5.82 7.15 -12.37
N SER A 309 5.22 6.17 -13.05
CA SER A 309 3.98 5.56 -12.59
C SER A 309 3.97 4.05 -12.83
N PHE A 310 3.06 3.36 -12.14
CA PHE A 310 2.85 1.92 -12.28
C PHE A 310 1.44 1.65 -12.76
N GLN A 311 1.26 0.56 -13.52
CA GLN A 311 -0.07 0.12 -13.90
C GLN A 311 -0.95 -0.06 -12.64
N ASN A 312 -2.12 0.56 -12.64
CA ASN A 312 -3.07 0.55 -11.52
C ASN A 312 -2.49 1.07 -10.18
N ASN A 313 -1.44 1.90 -10.21
CA ASN A 313 -0.78 2.44 -9.01
C ASN A 313 -0.29 1.34 -8.04
N PHE A 314 0.02 0.16 -8.58
CA PHE A 314 0.42 -1.02 -7.82
C PHE A 314 1.87 -1.42 -8.12
N LEU A 315 2.69 -1.60 -7.09
CA LEU A 315 4.07 -2.05 -7.22
C LEU A 315 4.15 -3.59 -7.26
N PRO A 316 4.49 -4.21 -8.42
CA PRO A 316 4.65 -5.66 -8.53
C PRO A 316 6.07 -6.11 -8.12
N ASN A 317 6.32 -7.43 -8.17
CA ASN A 317 7.68 -7.98 -8.02
C ASN A 317 8.49 -7.86 -9.32
N ILE A 318 8.91 -6.64 -9.65
CA ILE A 318 9.74 -6.35 -10.84
C ILE A 318 11.24 -6.31 -10.55
N PHE A 319 11.63 -6.48 -9.29
CA PHE A 319 13.02 -6.36 -8.84
C PHE A 319 13.68 -7.72 -8.61
N LYS A 320 13.10 -8.81 -9.14
CA LYS A 320 13.50 -10.21 -8.89
C LYS A 320 14.99 -10.50 -9.15
N ASP A 321 15.60 -9.82 -10.14
CA ASP A 321 17.00 -10.02 -10.55
C ASP A 321 17.99 -9.09 -9.82
N LEU A 322 17.49 -8.06 -9.10
CA LEU A 322 18.30 -6.97 -8.53
C LEU A 322 18.93 -7.35 -7.18
N THR A 323 19.56 -8.52 -7.12
CA THR A 323 20.08 -9.13 -5.88
C THR A 323 21.19 -8.31 -5.18
N ASN A 324 21.83 -7.40 -5.92
CA ASN A 324 22.87 -6.50 -5.40
C ASN A 324 22.38 -5.09 -5.04
N LEU A 325 21.08 -4.83 -5.16
CA LEU A 325 20.52 -3.49 -4.96
C LEU A 325 20.69 -3.04 -3.51
N THR A 326 21.13 -1.80 -3.34
CA THR A 326 21.37 -1.14 -2.04
C THR A 326 20.50 0.09 -1.86
N ILE A 327 20.22 0.83 -2.93
CA ILE A 327 19.42 2.05 -2.92
C ILE A 327 18.31 1.93 -3.96
N LEU A 328 17.07 2.14 -3.52
CA LEU A 328 15.88 2.15 -4.36
C LEU A 328 15.06 3.42 -4.12
N ASP A 329 14.90 4.23 -5.15
CA ASP A 329 14.04 5.43 -5.12
C ASP A 329 12.78 5.25 -5.99
N LEU A 330 11.65 5.15 -5.30
CA LEU A 330 10.28 5.04 -5.80
C LEU A 330 9.43 6.24 -5.36
N SER A 331 10.06 7.37 -5.05
CA SER A 331 9.34 8.58 -4.63
C SER A 331 8.51 9.16 -5.77
N ARG A 332 7.37 9.77 -5.47
CA ARG A 332 6.50 10.42 -6.48
C ARG A 332 6.02 9.47 -7.59
N CYS A 333 5.92 8.17 -7.31
CA CYS A 333 5.48 7.14 -8.27
C CYS A 333 3.96 6.94 -8.32
N GLN A 334 3.19 7.77 -7.60
CA GLN A 334 1.73 7.69 -7.48
C GLN A 334 1.24 6.36 -6.87
N LEU A 335 2.10 5.62 -6.18
CA LEU A 335 1.78 4.30 -5.63
C LEU A 335 0.68 4.38 -4.58
N GLU A 336 -0.32 3.50 -4.71
CA GLU A 336 -1.39 3.32 -3.72
C GLU A 336 -1.20 2.02 -2.94
N GLN A 337 -0.59 1.00 -3.58
CA GLN A 337 -0.41 -0.33 -3.02
C GLN A 337 0.94 -0.94 -3.40
N VAL A 338 1.48 -1.73 -2.48
CA VAL A 338 2.73 -2.47 -2.66
C VAL A 338 2.46 -3.96 -2.50
N SER A 339 2.96 -4.77 -3.43
CA SER A 339 2.89 -6.23 -3.32
C SER A 339 3.66 -6.73 -2.09
N GLN A 340 3.13 -7.73 -1.37
CA GLN A 340 3.83 -8.36 -0.25
C GLN A 340 5.16 -9.02 -0.65
N VAL A 341 5.32 -9.35 -1.93
CA VAL A 341 6.53 -9.97 -2.48
C VAL A 341 7.36 -9.01 -3.33
N ALA A 342 7.06 -7.70 -3.34
CA ALA A 342 7.74 -6.75 -4.23
C ALA A 342 9.26 -6.71 -4.00
N PHE A 343 9.70 -6.85 -2.75
CA PHE A 343 11.11 -6.68 -2.35
C PHE A 343 11.78 -8.00 -1.89
N VAL A 344 11.12 -9.15 -2.07
CA VAL A 344 11.60 -10.43 -1.50
C VAL A 344 13.00 -10.84 -2.00
N SER A 345 13.37 -10.41 -3.22
CA SER A 345 14.66 -10.73 -3.84
C SER A 345 15.77 -9.71 -3.56
N LEU A 346 15.61 -8.81 -2.58
CA LEU A 346 16.52 -7.68 -2.33
C LEU A 346 17.26 -7.77 -0.99
N PRO A 347 18.11 -8.80 -0.77
CA PRO A 347 18.71 -9.07 0.55
C PRO A 347 19.72 -8.00 1.00
N LYS A 348 20.30 -7.22 0.07
CA LYS A 348 21.30 -6.19 0.33
C LYS A 348 20.74 -4.77 0.40
N LEU A 349 19.42 -4.62 0.28
CA LEU A 349 18.78 -3.30 0.21
C LEU A 349 18.92 -2.56 1.53
N GLN A 350 19.42 -1.33 1.48
CA GLN A 350 19.72 -0.50 2.65
C GLN A 350 18.80 0.71 2.75
N LEU A 351 18.43 1.30 1.59
CA LEU A 351 17.60 2.49 1.53
C LEU A 351 16.43 2.26 0.56
N ILE A 352 15.21 2.49 1.06
CA ILE A 352 14.00 2.61 0.24
C ILE A 352 13.41 4.00 0.44
N ASN A 353 13.26 4.73 -0.65
CA ASN A 353 12.49 5.98 -0.68
C ASN A 353 11.15 5.73 -1.40
N MET A 354 10.04 5.82 -0.66
CA MET A 354 8.66 5.81 -1.17
C MET A 354 7.91 7.08 -0.76
N SER A 355 8.64 8.17 -0.52
CA SER A 355 8.02 9.46 -0.19
C SER A 355 7.14 10.00 -1.32
N HIS A 356 6.20 10.88 -1.00
CA HIS A 356 5.33 11.52 -1.98
C HIS A 356 4.52 10.54 -2.85
N ASN A 357 4.05 9.44 -2.27
CA ASN A 357 3.11 8.51 -2.91
C ASN A 357 1.69 8.68 -2.32
N ASN A 358 0.78 7.77 -2.65
CA ASN A 358 -0.62 7.79 -2.22
C ASN A 358 -0.95 6.60 -1.29
N LEU A 359 0.04 6.07 -0.56
CA LEU A 359 -0.16 4.91 0.32
C LEU A 359 -1.14 5.26 1.45
N LEU A 360 -2.20 4.46 1.60
CA LEU A 360 -3.26 4.69 2.59
C LEU A 360 -2.98 4.04 3.96
N SER A 361 -2.14 3.01 3.98
CA SER A 361 -1.82 2.24 5.18
C SER A 361 -0.35 1.84 5.20
N LEU A 362 0.24 1.77 6.39
CA LEU A 362 1.58 1.22 6.58
C LEU A 362 1.51 -0.30 6.72
N ASP A 363 1.81 -1.00 5.63
CA ASP A 363 1.92 -2.46 5.56
C ASP A 363 3.37 -2.87 5.81
N THR A 364 3.62 -3.78 6.75
CA THR A 364 4.97 -4.18 7.15
C THR A 364 5.49 -5.40 6.41
N LEU A 365 4.60 -6.18 5.78
CA LEU A 365 4.93 -7.46 5.15
C LEU A 365 5.93 -7.34 3.99
N PRO A 366 5.86 -6.32 3.10
CA PRO A 366 6.86 -6.16 2.05
C PRO A 366 8.29 -5.96 2.57
N TYR A 367 8.45 -5.48 3.81
CA TYR A 367 9.74 -5.11 4.39
C TYR A 367 10.32 -6.14 5.36
N GLU A 368 9.49 -7.05 5.87
CA GLU A 368 9.91 -8.14 6.77
C GLU A 368 11.14 -8.94 6.28
N PRO A 369 11.27 -9.31 4.98
CA PRO A 369 12.43 -10.06 4.51
C PRO A 369 13.72 -9.22 4.36
N LEU A 370 13.65 -7.89 4.50
CA LEU A 370 14.76 -6.98 4.18
C LEU A 370 15.73 -6.80 5.35
N LEU A 371 16.53 -7.84 5.62
CA LEU A 371 17.44 -7.87 6.77
C LEU A 371 18.52 -6.77 6.74
N SER A 372 18.88 -6.21 5.57
CA SER A 372 19.89 -5.16 5.45
C SER A 372 19.32 -3.74 5.48
N LEU A 373 17.98 -3.58 5.56
CA LEU A 373 17.32 -2.29 5.44
C LEU A 373 17.64 -1.39 6.64
N GLN A 374 18.11 -0.18 6.37
CA GLN A 374 18.49 0.82 7.37
C GLN A 374 17.58 2.04 7.32
N ILE A 375 17.19 2.48 6.13
CA ILE A 375 16.42 3.70 5.90
C ILE A 375 15.17 3.37 5.09
N LEU A 376 14.02 3.70 5.65
CA LEU A 376 12.72 3.63 4.98
C LEU A 376 12.05 5.00 5.05
N ASP A 377 11.86 5.62 3.89
CA ASP A 377 11.14 6.89 3.79
C ASP A 377 9.74 6.67 3.19
N CYS A 378 8.71 6.89 3.99
CA CYS A 378 7.31 6.90 3.59
C CYS A 378 6.65 8.26 3.90
N SER A 379 7.43 9.33 3.97
CA SER A 379 6.93 10.69 4.21
C SER A 379 6.05 11.18 3.06
N PHE A 380 5.21 12.19 3.31
CA PHE A 380 4.33 12.77 2.29
C PHE A 380 3.44 11.73 1.59
N ASN A 381 2.88 10.79 2.35
CA ASN A 381 1.89 9.83 1.88
C ASN A 381 0.51 10.15 2.47
N ARG A 382 -0.44 9.23 2.34
CA ARG A 382 -1.81 9.35 2.90
C ARG A 382 -2.07 8.30 3.98
N ILE A 383 -1.02 7.92 4.72
CA ILE A 383 -1.08 6.82 5.67
C ILE A 383 -1.96 7.23 6.84
N VAL A 384 -3.04 6.48 7.04
CA VAL A 384 -3.99 6.71 8.13
C VAL A 384 -3.55 5.96 9.39
N ALA A 385 -3.17 4.69 9.24
CA ALA A 385 -2.65 3.83 10.29
C ALA A 385 -1.92 2.62 9.68
N SER A 386 -1.34 1.78 10.54
CA SER A 386 -0.88 0.44 10.15
C SER A 386 -2.04 -0.56 10.18
N LYS A 387 -1.99 -1.61 9.35
CA LYS A 387 -3.04 -2.66 9.31
C LYS A 387 -3.03 -3.49 10.60
N GLU A 388 -4.19 -3.59 11.28
CA GLU A 388 -4.34 -4.15 12.64
C GLU A 388 -3.81 -5.58 12.86
N ARG A 389 -3.70 -6.40 11.80
CA ARG A 389 -3.28 -7.81 11.90
C ARG A 389 -1.77 -8.02 11.80
N GLU A 390 -1.04 -6.99 11.43
CA GLU A 390 0.40 -7.04 11.27
C GLU A 390 1.01 -6.49 12.55
N GLN A 391 1.40 -7.39 13.47
CA GLN A 391 2.35 -7.02 14.53
C GLN A 391 3.52 -6.32 13.81
N GLN A 392 3.79 -5.04 14.11
CA GLN A 392 4.72 -4.23 13.31
C GLN A 392 6.14 -4.81 13.34
N ARG A 393 6.41 -5.75 12.43
CA ARG A 393 7.66 -6.49 12.31
C ARG A 393 8.52 -5.81 11.27
N PHE A 394 9.05 -4.65 11.66
CA PHE A 394 10.13 -4.05 10.89
C PHE A 394 11.41 -4.89 11.03
N PRO A 395 12.28 -4.90 10.01
CA PRO A 395 13.57 -5.56 10.11
C PRO A 395 14.40 -4.92 11.23
N SER A 396 15.15 -5.75 11.96
CA SER A 396 15.88 -5.33 13.17
C SER A 396 16.99 -4.31 12.92
N ASN A 397 17.48 -4.22 11.68
CA ASN A 397 18.54 -3.29 11.29
C ASN A 397 18.02 -1.92 10.85
N LEU A 398 16.70 -1.69 10.87
CA LEU A 398 16.12 -0.41 10.51
C LEU A 398 16.52 0.64 11.54
N VAL A 399 17.18 1.69 11.07
CA VAL A 399 17.69 2.80 11.90
C VAL A 399 16.80 4.03 11.77
N SER A 400 16.23 4.25 10.58
CA SER A 400 15.49 5.48 10.27
C SER A 400 14.22 5.14 9.51
N LEU A 401 13.08 5.49 10.10
CA LEU A 401 11.77 5.42 9.49
C LEU A 401 11.15 6.84 9.43
N ASN A 402 11.02 7.38 8.23
CA ASN A 402 10.38 8.67 8.05
C ASN A 402 8.90 8.49 7.69
N LEU A 403 8.00 8.90 8.60
CA LEU A 403 6.55 8.90 8.38
C LEU A 403 5.94 10.31 8.48
N THR A 404 6.76 11.36 8.42
CA THR A 404 6.28 12.74 8.48
C THR A 404 5.31 13.06 7.35
N GLN A 405 4.41 14.03 7.57
CA GLN A 405 3.45 14.49 6.55
C GLN A 405 2.54 13.35 6.01
N ASN A 406 1.77 12.73 6.90
CA ASN A 406 0.80 11.67 6.59
C ASN A 406 -0.57 11.98 7.22
N ASP A 407 -1.61 11.25 6.81
CA ASP A 407 -3.01 11.50 7.20
C ASP A 407 -3.46 10.71 8.43
N PHE A 408 -2.65 10.69 9.49
CA PHE A 408 -2.86 9.81 10.64
C PHE A 408 -4.23 10.00 11.31
N ALA A 409 -4.95 8.89 11.51
CA ALA A 409 -6.19 8.88 12.30
C ALA A 409 -5.91 8.49 13.76
N CYS A 410 -6.03 9.47 14.64
CA CYS A 410 -5.87 9.34 16.08
C CYS A 410 -7.21 8.95 16.74
N VAL A 411 -7.69 7.77 16.37
CA VAL A 411 -8.93 7.16 16.89
C VAL A 411 -8.63 5.87 17.64
N CYS A 412 -9.57 5.44 18.48
CA CYS A 412 -9.40 4.23 19.30
C CYS A 412 -9.34 2.92 18.52
N GLU A 413 -9.77 2.90 17.26
CA GLU A 413 -9.59 1.74 16.37
C GLU A 413 -8.09 1.47 16.15
N HIS A 414 -7.28 2.52 15.97
CA HIS A 414 -5.85 2.40 15.71
C HIS A 414 -4.98 2.52 16.96
N GLU A 415 -5.53 2.21 18.15
CA GLU A 415 -4.84 2.34 19.44
C GLU A 415 -3.46 1.64 19.46
N ASN A 416 -3.36 0.45 18.87
CA ASN A 416 -2.12 -0.32 18.81
C ASN A 416 -1.03 0.38 17.99
N PHE A 417 -1.39 0.99 16.86
CA PHE A 417 -0.45 1.74 16.02
C PHE A 417 0.03 3.01 16.73
N LEU A 418 -0.88 3.75 17.36
CA LEU A 418 -0.54 4.95 18.12
C LEU A 418 0.37 4.62 19.31
N GLN A 419 0.17 3.47 19.95
CA GLN A 419 1.04 2.99 21.02
C GLN A 419 2.43 2.60 20.48
N TRP A 420 2.48 1.87 19.37
CA TRP A 420 3.75 1.49 18.73
C TRP A 420 4.62 2.69 18.36
N VAL A 421 4.02 3.77 17.83
CA VAL A 421 4.71 5.04 17.54
C VAL A 421 5.37 5.62 18.80
N LYS A 422 4.69 5.52 19.96
CA LYS A 422 5.25 5.99 21.24
C LYS A 422 6.35 5.07 21.79
N ASP A 423 6.29 3.78 21.49
CA ASP A 423 7.27 2.81 21.96
C ASP A 423 8.56 2.86 21.11
N HIS A 424 8.46 3.24 19.83
CA HIS A 424 9.57 3.24 18.86
C HIS A 424 10.03 4.66 18.48
N ARG A 425 10.02 5.61 19.40
CA ARG A 425 10.35 7.03 19.11
C ARG A 425 11.72 7.24 18.48
N GLN A 426 12.71 6.44 18.89
CA GLN A 426 14.10 6.55 18.40
C GLN A 426 14.25 6.12 16.94
N LEU A 427 13.32 5.29 16.43
CA LEU A 427 13.31 4.83 15.04
C LEU A 427 12.74 5.90 14.09
N LEU A 428 11.86 6.76 14.60
CA LEU A 428 11.08 7.70 13.80
C LEU A 428 11.80 9.04 13.63
N VAL A 429 11.88 9.49 12.37
CA VAL A 429 12.47 10.80 12.02
C VAL A 429 11.49 11.92 12.35
N GLU A 430 11.96 12.97 13.02
CA GLU A 430 11.21 14.20 13.29
C GLU A 430 9.79 13.95 13.86
N ILE A 431 9.69 13.06 14.85
CA ILE A 431 8.42 12.61 15.44
C ILE A 431 7.51 13.75 15.93
N GLU A 432 8.08 14.91 16.26
CA GLU A 432 7.34 16.11 16.67
C GLU A 432 6.48 16.69 15.53
N GLN A 433 6.86 16.45 14.28
CA GLN A 433 6.09 16.85 13.09
C GLN A 433 4.99 15.84 12.72
N MET A 434 4.92 14.69 13.40
CA MET A 434 3.86 13.71 13.19
C MET A 434 2.60 14.13 13.95
N VAL A 435 1.65 14.72 13.22
CA VAL A 435 0.39 15.23 13.75
C VAL A 435 -0.80 14.38 13.32
N CYS A 436 -1.85 14.39 14.11
CA CYS A 436 -3.12 13.77 13.79
C CYS A 436 -3.86 14.62 12.73
N THR A 437 -4.46 13.97 11.73
CA THR A 437 -5.32 14.61 10.72
C THR A 437 -6.79 14.28 10.95
N LYS A 438 -7.08 13.10 11.53
CA LYS A 438 -8.44 12.66 11.85
C LYS A 438 -8.53 12.20 13.32
N PRO A 439 -9.67 12.41 14.02
CA PRO A 439 -10.83 13.20 13.59
C PRO A 439 -10.55 14.72 13.67
N LEU A 440 -11.50 15.55 13.22
CA LEU A 440 -11.34 17.02 13.12
C LEU A 440 -10.98 17.69 14.46
N ASP A 441 -11.43 17.14 15.59
CA ASP A 441 -11.12 17.61 16.94
C ASP A 441 -9.66 17.38 17.35
N MET A 442 -8.97 16.44 16.70
CA MET A 442 -7.56 16.14 16.93
C MET A 442 -6.64 16.73 15.85
N GLN A 443 -7.17 17.44 14.86
CA GLN A 443 -6.40 17.92 13.72
C GLN A 443 -5.25 18.86 14.15
N GLY A 444 -4.04 18.56 13.71
CA GLY A 444 -2.82 19.34 14.01
C GLY A 444 -2.21 19.06 15.38
N ILE A 445 -2.81 18.19 16.18
CA ILE A 445 -2.27 17.80 17.49
C ILE A 445 -1.18 16.73 17.28
N PRO A 446 0.00 16.83 17.93
CA PRO A 446 1.04 15.81 17.84
C PRO A 446 0.55 14.42 18.29
N MET A 447 0.84 13.38 17.52
CA MET A 447 0.39 12.00 17.79
C MET A 447 0.82 11.49 19.18
N LEU A 448 1.99 11.92 19.66
CA LEU A 448 2.52 11.55 20.98
C LEU A 448 1.62 11.95 22.14
N SER A 449 0.74 12.95 21.95
CA SER A 449 -0.18 13.44 22.97
C SER A 449 -1.44 12.58 23.15
N PHE A 450 -1.73 11.67 22.21
CA PHE A 450 -2.91 10.82 22.25
C PHE A 450 -2.91 9.94 23.51
N ARG A 451 -4.04 9.81 24.21
CA ARG A 451 -4.14 9.03 25.47
C ARG A 451 -5.04 7.82 25.31
N ASN A 452 -4.47 6.62 25.47
CA ASN A 452 -5.18 5.33 25.44
C ASN A 452 -6.28 5.20 26.52
N ALA A 453 -6.14 5.90 27.65
CA ALA A 453 -7.16 5.94 28.71
C ALA A 453 -8.53 6.43 28.20
N THR A 454 -8.55 7.27 27.16
CA THR A 454 -9.77 7.74 26.50
C THR A 454 -10.54 6.59 25.86
N CYS A 455 -9.83 5.61 25.31
CA CYS A 455 -10.40 4.43 24.65
C CYS A 455 -10.96 3.42 25.66
N GLN A 456 -10.29 3.26 26.80
CA GLN A 456 -10.78 2.42 27.90
C GLN A 456 -12.08 2.97 28.49
N ARG A 457 -12.21 4.31 28.62
CA ARG A 457 -13.46 4.93 29.09
C ARG A 457 -14.65 4.57 28.20
N SER A 458 -14.50 4.63 26.88
CA SER A 458 -15.56 4.24 25.94
C SER A 458 -16.03 2.80 26.15
N LYS A 459 -15.08 1.84 26.24
CA LYS A 459 -15.40 0.42 26.50
C LYS A 459 -16.13 0.22 27.84
N THR A 460 -15.71 0.90 28.90
CA THR A 460 -16.37 0.81 30.22
C THR A 460 -17.80 1.37 30.18
N ILE A 461 -18.03 2.50 29.52
CA ILE A 461 -19.37 3.12 29.42
C ILE A 461 -20.32 2.20 28.66
N ILE A 462 -19.89 1.65 27.52
CA ILE A 462 -20.69 0.72 26.72
C ILE A 462 -21.02 -0.54 27.53
N SER A 463 -20.02 -1.13 28.20
CA SER A 463 -20.21 -2.34 29.02
C SER A 463 -21.21 -2.11 30.17
N VAL A 464 -21.07 -1.00 30.90
CA VAL A 464 -22.00 -0.61 31.97
C VAL A 464 -23.41 -0.40 31.41
N SER A 465 -23.53 0.29 30.27
CA SER A 465 -24.83 0.55 29.63
C SER A 465 -25.54 -0.74 29.22
N VAL A 466 -24.83 -1.67 28.57
CA VAL A 466 -25.39 -2.98 28.18
C VAL A 466 -25.79 -3.78 29.42
N PHE A 467 -24.96 -3.81 30.45
CA PHE A 467 -25.28 -4.51 31.70
C PHE A 467 -26.54 -3.92 32.36
N THR A 468 -26.69 -2.60 32.41
CA THR A 468 -27.89 -1.95 32.97
C THR A 468 -29.15 -2.31 32.18
N VAL A 469 -29.10 -2.34 30.86
CA VAL A 469 -30.25 -2.72 30.01
C VAL A 469 -30.63 -4.18 30.22
N LEU A 470 -29.64 -5.09 30.29
CA LEU A 470 -29.88 -6.51 30.58
C LEU A 470 -30.49 -6.73 31.97
N MET A 471 -30.03 -5.97 32.98
CA MET A 471 -30.60 -6.02 34.32
C MET A 471 -32.04 -5.51 34.35
N VAL A 472 -32.33 -4.40 33.68
CA VAL A 472 -33.71 -3.86 33.58
C VAL A 472 -34.63 -4.83 32.86
N SER A 473 -34.19 -5.46 31.76
CA SER A 473 -35.01 -6.45 31.04
C SER A 473 -35.27 -7.70 31.88
N LEU A 474 -34.27 -8.19 32.62
CA LEU A 474 -34.44 -9.31 33.54
C LEU A 474 -35.46 -8.98 34.64
N VAL A 475 -35.35 -7.80 35.26
CA VAL A 475 -36.31 -7.34 36.28
C VAL A 475 -37.72 -7.25 35.68
N ALA A 476 -37.88 -6.70 34.48
CA ALA A 476 -39.17 -6.61 33.81
C ALA A 476 -39.78 -8.00 33.53
N VAL A 477 -38.98 -8.97 33.08
CA VAL A 477 -39.43 -10.36 32.87
C VAL A 477 -39.84 -11.02 34.18
N LEU A 478 -39.07 -10.81 35.26
CA LEU A 478 -39.41 -11.34 36.59
C LEU A 478 -40.70 -10.72 37.13
N VAL A 479 -40.89 -9.40 36.98
CA VAL A 479 -42.13 -8.71 37.36
C VAL A 479 -43.31 -9.21 36.53
N TYR A 480 -43.15 -9.38 35.21
CA TYR A 480 -44.19 -9.94 34.34
C TYR A 480 -44.56 -11.36 34.76
N LYS A 481 -43.57 -12.23 35.00
CA LYS A 481 -43.81 -13.60 35.49
C LYS A 481 -44.51 -13.61 36.85
N PHE A 482 -44.09 -12.74 37.78
CA PHE A 482 -44.71 -12.62 39.09
C PHE A 482 -46.17 -12.17 38.97
N TYR A 483 -46.45 -11.16 38.14
CA TYR A 483 -47.80 -10.66 37.88
C TYR A 483 -48.69 -11.73 37.23
N PHE A 484 -48.16 -12.47 36.25
CA PHE A 484 -48.86 -13.57 35.61
C PHE A 484 -49.24 -14.67 36.61
N HIS A 485 -48.31 -15.08 37.48
CA HIS A 485 -48.60 -16.03 38.56
C HIS A 485 -49.62 -15.51 39.56
N LEU A 486 -49.54 -14.23 39.94
CA LEU A 486 -50.50 -13.60 40.85
C LEU A 486 -51.91 -13.56 40.24
N MET A 487 -52.02 -13.28 38.93
CA MET A 487 -53.29 -13.31 38.19
C MET A 487 -53.91 -14.71 38.20
N LEU A 488 -53.11 -15.75 37.98
CA LEU A 488 -53.57 -17.15 38.07
C LEU A 488 -54.05 -17.49 39.49
N LEU A 489 -53.31 -17.09 40.54
CA LEU A 489 -53.68 -17.31 41.93
C LEU A 489 -54.96 -16.56 42.33
N ALA A 490 -55.12 -15.30 41.91
CA ALA A 490 -56.30 -14.49 42.17
C ALA A 490 -57.54 -15.05 41.46
N GLY A 491 -57.38 -15.51 40.21
CA GLY A 491 -58.41 -16.24 39.47
C GLY A 491 -58.83 -17.52 40.21
N CYS A 492 -57.86 -18.25 40.77
CA CYS A 492 -58.15 -19.51 41.44
C CYS A 492 -58.88 -19.36 42.79
N LYS A 493 -58.60 -18.29 43.55
CA LYS A 493 -59.16 -18.09 44.89
C LYS A 493 -60.63 -17.63 44.87
N LYS A 494 -61.08 -17.00 43.78
CA LYS A 494 -62.43 -16.39 43.69
C LYS A 494 -63.53 -17.41 43.34
N TYR A 495 -63.20 -18.56 42.74
CA TYR A 495 -64.17 -19.50 42.17
C TYR A 495 -64.25 -20.87 42.86
N SER A 496 -63.52 -21.11 43.96
CA SER A 496 -63.47 -22.41 44.66
C SER A 496 -64.75 -22.83 45.44
N ARG A 497 -65.89 -22.13 45.29
CA ARG A 497 -67.13 -22.41 46.04
C ARG A 497 -68.32 -22.69 45.12
N GLY A 498 -68.22 -23.73 44.30
CA GLY A 498 -69.34 -24.26 43.51
C GLY A 498 -69.41 -25.78 43.56
N GLU A 499 -70.61 -26.35 43.41
CA GLU A 499 -70.83 -27.78 43.17
C GLU A 499 -70.37 -28.14 41.74
N SER A 500 -69.70 -29.28 41.58
CA SER A 500 -69.23 -29.73 40.27
C SER A 500 -70.37 -30.26 39.42
N THR A 501 -70.65 -29.62 38.28
CA THR A 501 -71.68 -30.00 37.30
C THR A 501 -71.31 -31.24 36.48
N TYR A 502 -70.01 -31.42 36.18
CA TYR A 502 -69.48 -32.51 35.36
C TYR A 502 -68.66 -33.51 36.19
N ASP A 503 -68.68 -34.78 35.79
CA ASP A 503 -67.85 -35.82 36.39
C ASP A 503 -66.38 -35.68 35.97
N ALA A 504 -66.11 -35.33 34.70
CA ALA A 504 -64.75 -35.04 34.23
C ALA A 504 -64.68 -34.06 33.06
N PHE A 505 -63.64 -33.23 33.04
CA PHE A 505 -63.25 -32.42 31.87
C PHE A 505 -62.24 -33.20 31.04
N VAL A 506 -62.43 -33.28 29.71
CA VAL A 506 -61.56 -34.04 28.82
C VAL A 506 -60.69 -33.11 27.99
N ILE A 507 -59.37 -33.27 28.14
CA ILE A 507 -58.32 -32.59 27.37
C ILE A 507 -57.82 -33.58 26.32
N TYR A 508 -57.94 -33.22 25.04
CA TYR A 508 -57.52 -34.04 23.91
C TYR A 508 -57.16 -33.17 22.70
N SER A 509 -56.47 -33.74 21.71
CA SER A 509 -56.21 -33.05 20.44
C SER A 509 -57.45 -33.09 19.56
N SER A 510 -57.76 -32.01 18.84
CA SER A 510 -58.88 -32.00 17.88
C SER A 510 -58.76 -33.10 16.81
N GLN A 511 -57.54 -33.62 16.56
CA GLN A 511 -57.32 -34.75 15.65
C GLN A 511 -57.76 -36.11 16.24
N ASP A 512 -57.90 -36.20 17.56
CA ASP A 512 -58.37 -37.40 18.27
C ASP A 512 -59.88 -37.33 18.57
N GLU A 513 -60.60 -36.34 18.03
CA GLU A 513 -62.02 -36.10 18.32
C GLU A 513 -62.90 -37.30 17.97
N ASP A 514 -62.62 -37.98 16.85
CA ASP A 514 -63.39 -39.15 16.43
C ASP A 514 -63.33 -40.27 17.47
N TRP A 515 -62.15 -40.53 18.03
CA TRP A 515 -62.00 -41.52 19.11
C TRP A 515 -62.70 -41.05 20.39
N VAL A 516 -62.52 -39.78 20.77
CA VAL A 516 -63.16 -39.24 21.98
C VAL A 516 -64.68 -39.30 21.88
N ARG A 517 -65.26 -38.91 20.75
CA ARG A 517 -66.72 -38.92 20.54
C ARG A 517 -67.28 -40.34 20.50
N ASN A 518 -66.70 -41.20 19.67
CA ASN A 518 -67.29 -42.51 19.38
C ASN A 518 -66.95 -43.58 20.41
N GLU A 519 -65.81 -43.48 21.09
CA GLU A 519 -65.39 -44.41 22.14
C GLU A 519 -65.59 -43.80 23.53
N LEU A 520 -64.94 -42.68 23.86
CA LEU A 520 -64.93 -42.14 25.23
C LEU A 520 -66.29 -41.62 25.70
N VAL A 521 -66.88 -40.70 24.95
CA VAL A 521 -68.15 -40.04 25.28
C VAL A 521 -69.28 -41.06 25.24
N LYS A 522 -69.40 -41.82 24.14
CA LYS A 522 -70.43 -42.84 23.99
C LYS A 522 -70.42 -43.85 25.14
N ASN A 523 -69.25 -44.42 25.48
CA ASN A 523 -69.20 -45.41 26.55
C ASN A 523 -69.44 -44.81 27.93
N LEU A 524 -69.01 -43.57 28.22
CA LEU A 524 -69.14 -42.99 29.57
C LEU A 524 -70.49 -42.31 29.82
N GLU A 525 -71.05 -41.57 28.85
CA GLU A 525 -72.32 -40.86 29.00
C GLU A 525 -73.52 -41.80 28.83
N GLU A 526 -73.47 -42.79 27.91
CA GLU A 526 -74.58 -43.73 27.65
C GLU A 526 -74.51 -45.01 28.51
N GLY A 527 -73.41 -45.24 29.23
CA GLY A 527 -73.25 -46.45 30.05
C GLY A 527 -73.81 -46.34 31.47
N VAL A 528 -73.75 -47.43 32.23
CA VAL A 528 -74.34 -47.53 33.59
C VAL A 528 -73.24 -47.70 34.66
N PRO A 529 -73.14 -46.82 35.68
CA PRO A 529 -73.82 -45.52 35.78
C PRO A 529 -73.30 -44.52 34.73
N PRO A 530 -74.10 -43.51 34.35
CA PRO A 530 -73.68 -42.48 33.40
C PRO A 530 -72.74 -41.47 34.08
N PHE A 531 -71.77 -40.97 33.31
CA PHE A 531 -70.88 -39.87 33.71
C PHE A 531 -71.07 -38.69 32.75
N GLN A 532 -71.24 -37.47 33.26
CA GLN A 532 -71.25 -36.27 32.42
C GLN A 532 -69.86 -35.73 32.17
N LEU A 533 -69.50 -35.54 30.90
CA LEU A 533 -68.20 -35.01 30.50
C LEU A 533 -68.31 -33.54 30.08
N CYS A 534 -67.29 -32.75 30.38
CA CYS A 534 -67.12 -31.41 29.80
C CYS A 534 -66.16 -31.51 28.61
N LEU A 535 -66.59 -31.04 27.44
CA LEU A 535 -65.85 -31.10 26.17
C LEU A 535 -65.71 -29.72 25.55
N HIS A 536 -64.53 -29.40 25.04
CA HIS A 536 -64.22 -28.08 24.48
C HIS A 536 -65.12 -27.65 23.30
N TYR A 537 -65.56 -28.56 22.42
CA TYR A 537 -66.44 -28.21 21.29
C TYR A 537 -67.92 -28.03 21.68
N ARG A 538 -68.32 -28.54 22.85
CA ARG A 538 -69.73 -28.62 23.27
C ARG A 538 -70.05 -27.62 24.37
N ASP A 539 -69.20 -27.59 25.39
CA ASP A 539 -69.49 -26.94 26.68
C ASP A 539 -68.78 -25.57 26.83
N PHE A 540 -67.85 -25.22 25.93
CA PHE A 540 -67.19 -23.91 25.99
C PHE A 540 -68.06 -22.81 25.37
N ILE A 541 -68.08 -21.65 26.03
CA ILE A 541 -68.90 -20.52 25.61
C ILE A 541 -68.16 -19.74 24.51
N PRO A 542 -68.73 -19.62 23.29
CA PRO A 542 -68.13 -18.83 22.22
C PRO A 542 -67.97 -17.35 22.61
N GLY A 543 -66.83 -16.74 22.27
CA GLY A 543 -66.53 -15.35 22.59
C GLY A 543 -65.85 -15.13 23.96
N VAL A 544 -65.78 -16.16 24.81
CA VAL A 544 -64.97 -16.14 26.04
C VAL A 544 -63.54 -16.57 25.73
N ALA A 545 -62.54 -15.95 26.39
CA ALA A 545 -61.14 -16.33 26.22
C ALA A 545 -60.93 -17.81 26.55
N ILE A 546 -60.20 -18.55 25.70
CA ILE A 546 -60.15 -20.02 25.83
C ILE A 546 -59.55 -20.44 27.18
N ALA A 547 -58.53 -19.73 27.68
CA ALA A 547 -57.99 -19.96 29.03
C ALA A 547 -59.05 -19.77 30.14
N ALA A 548 -59.99 -18.83 29.98
CA ALA A 548 -61.10 -18.66 30.91
C ALA A 548 -62.13 -19.78 30.78
N ASN A 549 -62.46 -20.25 29.57
CA ASN A 549 -63.32 -21.42 29.36
C ASN A 549 -62.73 -22.70 29.98
N ILE A 550 -61.44 -22.96 29.77
CA ILE A 550 -60.72 -24.10 30.36
C ILE A 550 -60.80 -24.06 31.89
N ILE A 551 -60.57 -22.89 32.49
CA ILE A 551 -60.58 -22.75 33.95
C ILE A 551 -62.01 -22.80 34.51
N GLN A 552 -62.92 -21.98 33.98
CA GLN A 552 -64.27 -21.78 34.53
C GLN A 552 -65.23 -22.92 34.18
N GLU A 553 -65.26 -23.33 32.91
CA GLU A 553 -66.19 -24.36 32.41
C GLU A 553 -65.57 -25.75 32.55
N GLY A 554 -64.28 -25.89 32.21
CA GLY A 554 -63.56 -27.15 32.35
C GLY A 554 -63.27 -27.52 33.82
N PHE A 555 -62.29 -26.86 34.44
CA PHE A 555 -61.76 -27.29 35.73
C PHE A 555 -62.70 -27.04 36.91
N TYR A 556 -63.33 -25.86 37.00
CA TYR A 556 -64.17 -25.54 38.16
C TYR A 556 -65.47 -26.35 38.22
N LYS A 557 -66.08 -26.64 37.07
CA LYS A 557 -67.32 -27.40 37.01
C LYS A 557 -67.09 -28.91 36.94
N SER A 558 -65.85 -29.40 36.79
CA SER A 558 -65.56 -30.84 36.72
C SER A 558 -64.91 -31.39 37.98
N ARG A 559 -65.22 -32.63 38.36
CA ARG A 559 -64.57 -33.29 39.52
C ARG A 559 -63.17 -33.82 39.22
N LYS A 560 -62.97 -34.34 38.02
CA LYS A 560 -61.68 -34.89 37.54
C LYS A 560 -61.32 -34.30 36.18
N VAL A 561 -60.06 -34.48 35.80
CA VAL A 561 -59.58 -34.12 34.46
C VAL A 561 -59.06 -35.39 33.79
N ILE A 562 -59.55 -35.69 32.59
CA ILE A 562 -59.05 -36.77 31.74
C ILE A 562 -58.15 -36.13 30.69
N VAL A 563 -56.93 -36.63 30.55
CA VAL A 563 -55.98 -36.19 29.53
C VAL A 563 -55.76 -37.35 28.56
N VAL A 564 -56.19 -37.18 27.32
CA VAL A 564 -56.00 -38.16 26.24
C VAL A 564 -54.71 -37.83 25.52
N VAL A 565 -53.69 -38.66 25.76
CA VAL A 565 -52.34 -38.52 25.23
C VAL A 565 -52.19 -39.38 23.98
N SER A 566 -51.96 -38.70 22.86
CA SER A 566 -51.60 -39.27 21.56
C SER A 566 -50.34 -38.60 21.02
N GLN A 567 -49.86 -39.03 19.85
CA GLN A 567 -48.81 -38.31 19.14
C GLN A 567 -49.23 -36.87 18.78
N HIS A 568 -50.49 -36.69 18.40
CA HIS A 568 -51.05 -35.38 18.06
C HIS A 568 -51.19 -34.47 19.29
N PHE A 569 -51.49 -35.05 20.45
CA PHE A 569 -51.51 -34.33 21.72
C PHE A 569 -50.14 -33.71 22.03
N ILE A 570 -49.05 -34.50 21.95
CA ILE A 570 -47.70 -34.01 22.30
C ILE A 570 -47.22 -32.93 21.33
N GLN A 571 -47.63 -33.01 20.07
CA GLN A 571 -47.28 -32.04 19.03
C GLN A 571 -48.11 -30.75 19.11
N SER A 572 -49.28 -30.79 19.76
CA SER A 572 -50.17 -29.65 19.88
C SER A 572 -49.72 -28.73 21.02
N ARG A 573 -49.21 -27.54 20.67
CA ARG A 573 -48.94 -26.47 21.65
C ARG A 573 -50.15 -26.13 22.50
N TRP A 574 -51.36 -26.27 21.94
CA TRP A 574 -52.59 -25.99 22.65
C TRP A 574 -52.90 -27.05 23.71
N CYS A 575 -52.79 -28.33 23.37
CA CYS A 575 -53.02 -29.42 24.33
C CYS A 575 -51.98 -29.43 25.46
N ILE A 576 -50.72 -29.12 25.14
CA ILE A 576 -49.67 -28.97 26.16
C ILE A 576 -49.99 -27.78 27.08
N PHE A 577 -50.42 -26.65 26.53
CA PHE A 577 -50.84 -25.50 27.34
C PHE A 577 -52.02 -25.83 28.28
N GLU A 578 -53.07 -26.52 27.80
CA GLU A 578 -54.19 -26.97 28.64
C GLU A 578 -53.75 -27.91 29.76
N TYR A 579 -52.83 -28.83 29.45
CA TYR A 579 -52.24 -29.75 30.42
C TYR A 579 -51.42 -29.03 31.50
N GLU A 580 -50.57 -28.05 31.13
CA GLU A 580 -49.79 -27.27 32.11
C GLU A 580 -50.72 -26.52 33.09
N ILE A 581 -51.84 -25.99 32.60
CA ILE A 581 -52.86 -25.38 33.46
C ILE A 581 -53.53 -26.43 34.35
N ALA A 582 -53.87 -27.61 33.82
CA ALA A 582 -54.47 -28.70 34.59
C ALA A 582 -53.56 -29.15 35.76
N GLN A 583 -52.25 -29.27 35.52
CA GLN A 583 -51.27 -29.60 36.55
C GLN A 583 -51.17 -28.52 37.62
N THR A 584 -51.12 -27.26 37.20
CA THR A 584 -51.10 -26.11 38.11
C THR A 584 -52.37 -26.09 38.97
N TRP A 585 -53.54 -26.36 38.37
CA TRP A 585 -54.81 -26.48 39.08
C TRP A 585 -54.83 -27.64 40.08
N GLN A 586 -54.32 -28.81 39.71
CA GLN A 586 -54.20 -29.97 40.61
C GLN A 586 -53.34 -29.64 41.84
N PHE A 587 -52.22 -28.94 41.64
CA PHE A 587 -51.35 -28.51 42.74
C PHE A 587 -52.04 -27.52 43.69
N LEU A 588 -52.81 -26.57 43.16
CA LEU A 588 -53.43 -25.50 43.95
C LEU A 588 -54.73 -25.92 44.67
N SER A 589 -55.53 -26.79 44.06
CA SER A 589 -56.92 -27.02 44.49
C SER A 589 -57.11 -28.16 45.49
N SER A 590 -56.09 -29.00 45.73
CA SER A 590 -56.15 -30.17 46.64
C SER A 590 -57.34 -31.12 46.42
N ARG A 591 -58.06 -31.02 45.29
CA ARG A 591 -59.19 -31.88 44.87
C ARG A 591 -58.76 -32.79 43.71
N ALA A 592 -59.56 -33.86 43.50
CA ALA A 592 -59.20 -35.12 42.84
C ALA A 592 -58.45 -35.03 41.48
N GLY A 593 -57.58 -36.04 41.26
CA GLY A 593 -56.47 -36.01 40.32
C GLY A 593 -56.78 -36.22 38.83
N ILE A 594 -55.74 -35.91 38.04
CA ILE A 594 -55.69 -36.07 36.58
C ILE A 594 -55.57 -37.55 36.20
N ILE A 595 -56.39 -38.01 35.26
CA ILE A 595 -56.37 -39.36 34.69
C ILE A 595 -55.78 -39.29 33.29
N PHE A 596 -54.65 -39.97 33.08
CA PHE A 596 -54.02 -40.05 31.75
C PHE A 596 -54.53 -41.28 30.99
N ILE A 597 -54.94 -41.10 29.75
CA ILE A 597 -55.28 -42.15 28.78
C ILE A 597 -54.25 -42.07 27.65
N VAL A 598 -53.54 -43.14 27.35
CA VAL A 598 -52.58 -43.22 26.24
C VAL A 598 -53.20 -44.02 25.10
N LEU A 599 -53.42 -43.39 23.94
CA LEU A 599 -54.14 -44.02 22.81
C LEU A 599 -53.30 -45.01 22.02
N GLN A 600 -52.00 -44.77 21.95
CA GLN A 600 -51.05 -45.54 21.14
C GLN A 600 -49.68 -45.54 21.80
N LYS A 601 -48.83 -46.50 21.44
CA LYS A 601 -47.43 -46.48 21.87
C LYS A 601 -46.74 -45.22 21.34
N LEU A 602 -46.22 -44.41 22.26
CA LEU A 602 -45.58 -43.14 21.96
C LEU A 602 -44.07 -43.34 21.80
N GLU A 603 -43.48 -42.70 20.80
CA GLU A 603 -42.04 -42.71 20.63
C GLU A 603 -41.33 -41.98 21.78
N LYS A 604 -40.26 -42.59 22.30
CA LYS A 604 -39.46 -42.01 23.40
C LYS A 604 -38.84 -40.66 23.02
N SER A 605 -38.45 -40.48 21.76
CA SER A 605 -37.92 -39.23 21.20
C SER A 605 -38.91 -38.07 21.31
N LEU A 606 -40.19 -38.32 21.01
CA LEU A 606 -41.24 -37.32 21.07
C LEU A 606 -41.57 -36.96 22.53
N LEU A 607 -41.58 -37.95 23.43
CA LEU A 607 -41.79 -37.72 24.86
C LEU A 607 -40.67 -36.91 25.53
N GLN A 608 -39.41 -37.07 25.10
CA GLN A 608 -38.28 -36.31 25.63
C GLN A 608 -38.40 -34.80 25.38
N GLN A 609 -39.20 -34.38 24.40
CA GLN A 609 -39.50 -32.96 24.16
C GLN A 609 -40.35 -32.34 25.29
N GLN A 610 -41.05 -33.17 26.08
CA GLN A 610 -41.89 -32.77 27.21
C GLN A 610 -41.46 -33.52 28.48
N VAL A 611 -40.38 -33.05 29.11
CA VAL A 611 -39.69 -33.74 30.22
C VAL A 611 -40.62 -34.11 31.37
N GLU A 612 -41.57 -33.23 31.72
CA GLU A 612 -42.49 -33.47 32.84
C GLU A 612 -43.54 -34.55 32.53
N LEU A 613 -44.12 -34.53 31.33
CA LEU A 613 -45.06 -35.55 30.86
C LEU A 613 -44.37 -36.91 30.73
N TYR A 614 -43.15 -36.94 30.19
CA TYR A 614 -42.33 -38.15 30.12
C TYR A 614 -42.07 -38.75 31.50
N ARG A 615 -41.71 -37.91 32.49
CA ARG A 615 -41.49 -38.37 33.86
C ARG A 615 -42.74 -38.97 34.49
N LEU A 616 -43.93 -38.44 34.21
CA LEU A 616 -45.19 -38.97 34.73
C LEU A 616 -45.57 -40.30 34.08
N LEU A 617 -45.48 -40.39 32.76
CA LEU A 617 -45.79 -41.63 32.04
C LEU A 617 -44.80 -42.76 32.38
N SER A 618 -43.54 -42.43 32.71
CA SER A 618 -42.53 -43.40 33.17
C SER A 618 -42.86 -44.06 34.52
N ARG A 619 -43.79 -43.50 35.31
CA ARG A 619 -44.24 -44.06 36.59
C ARG A 619 -45.42 -45.02 36.46
N ASN A 620 -45.85 -45.36 35.24
CA ASN A 620 -46.96 -46.27 34.93
C ASN A 620 -48.31 -45.87 35.57
N THR A 621 -48.53 -44.58 35.84
CA THR A 621 -49.79 -44.04 36.38
C THR A 621 -50.69 -43.51 35.26
N TYR A 622 -50.97 -44.35 34.26
CA TYR A 622 -51.85 -44.03 33.13
C TYR A 622 -52.67 -45.26 32.72
N LEU A 623 -53.71 -45.05 31.90
CA LEU A 623 -54.52 -46.09 31.28
C LEU A 623 -54.14 -46.20 29.81
N GLU A 624 -53.75 -47.39 29.35
CA GLU A 624 -53.43 -47.65 27.96
C GLU A 624 -54.66 -48.15 27.21
N TRP A 625 -54.93 -47.59 26.04
CA TRP A 625 -55.95 -48.10 25.13
C TRP A 625 -55.37 -49.28 24.33
N GLU A 626 -56.06 -50.42 24.38
CA GLU A 626 -55.69 -51.62 23.64
C GLU A 626 -56.85 -52.06 22.74
N ASP A 627 -56.54 -52.51 21.52
CA ASP A 627 -57.56 -53.00 20.59
C ASP A 627 -58.01 -54.44 20.85
N SER A 628 -57.40 -55.12 21.82
CA SER A 628 -57.82 -56.46 22.22
C SER A 628 -59.14 -56.41 23.01
N VAL A 629 -60.04 -57.37 22.77
CA VAL A 629 -61.36 -57.44 23.46
C VAL A 629 -61.18 -57.46 25.00
N LEU A 630 -60.19 -58.20 25.49
CA LEU A 630 -59.86 -58.26 26.92
C LEU A 630 -59.27 -56.94 27.44
N GLY A 631 -58.39 -56.31 26.66
CA GLY A 631 -57.77 -55.02 26.97
C GLY A 631 -58.80 -53.89 27.11
N ARG A 632 -59.74 -53.78 26.15
CA ARG A 632 -60.86 -52.80 26.22
C ARG A 632 -61.69 -52.99 27.48
N HIS A 633 -62.02 -54.24 27.83
CA HIS A 633 -62.78 -54.53 29.05
C HIS A 633 -62.03 -54.10 30.34
N ILE A 634 -60.71 -54.34 30.41
CA ILE A 634 -59.88 -53.93 31.55
C ILE A 634 -59.77 -52.39 31.62
N PHE A 635 -59.54 -51.73 30.47
CA PHE A 635 -59.47 -50.28 30.34
C PHE A 635 -60.73 -49.61 30.91
N TRP A 636 -61.92 -49.98 30.42
CA TRP A 636 -63.19 -49.38 30.85
C TRP A 636 -63.47 -49.61 32.33
N ARG A 637 -63.17 -50.80 32.85
CA ARG A 637 -63.33 -51.10 34.29
C ARG A 637 -62.44 -50.21 35.14
N ARG A 638 -61.19 -49.99 34.75
CA ARG A 638 -60.24 -49.14 35.49
C ARG A 638 -60.60 -47.66 35.38
N LEU A 639 -60.98 -47.18 34.20
CA LEU A 639 -61.40 -45.79 33.98
C LEU A 639 -62.65 -45.45 34.79
N ARG A 640 -63.69 -46.28 34.73
CA ARG A 640 -64.93 -46.09 35.52
C ARG A 640 -64.65 -46.13 37.02
N LYS A 641 -63.81 -47.06 37.49
CA LYS A 641 -63.39 -47.09 38.91
C LYS A 641 -62.69 -45.79 39.30
N ALA A 642 -61.80 -45.28 38.47
CA ALA A 642 -61.11 -44.02 38.70
C ALA A 642 -62.08 -42.82 38.71
N LEU A 643 -63.14 -42.82 37.90
CA LEU A 643 -64.15 -41.75 37.91
C LEU A 643 -65.13 -41.81 39.09
N LEU A 644 -65.43 -43.02 39.60
CA LEU A 644 -66.26 -43.23 40.79
C LEU A 644 -65.54 -42.88 42.09
N ASP A 645 -64.22 -42.99 42.11
CA ASP A 645 -63.40 -42.66 43.28
C ASP A 645 -63.57 -41.18 43.69
N GLY A 646 -64.17 -40.93 44.84
CA GLY A 646 -64.53 -39.60 45.34
C GLY A 646 -65.91 -39.06 44.90
N LYS A 647 -66.74 -39.84 44.18
CA LYS A 647 -68.15 -39.51 43.90
C LYS A 647 -69.00 -39.88 45.15
N PRO A 648 -69.70 -38.94 45.80
CA PRO A 648 -70.59 -39.28 46.92
C PRO A 648 -71.72 -40.20 46.42
N TRP A 649 -71.97 -41.28 47.16
CA TRP A 649 -72.98 -42.29 46.81
C TRP A 649 -74.38 -41.72 47.11
N SER A 650 -75.22 -41.56 46.08
CA SER A 650 -76.65 -41.21 46.23
C SER A 650 -77.48 -42.50 46.11
N PRO A 651 -78.14 -42.98 47.19
CA PRO A 651 -78.98 -44.16 47.12
C PRO A 651 -80.40 -43.73 46.73
N GLU A 652 -80.80 -43.96 45.48
CA GLU A 652 -82.23 -44.00 45.12
C GLU A 652 -82.39 -44.65 43.73
N GLY A 653 -83.19 -45.71 43.65
CA GLY A 653 -83.56 -46.31 42.36
C GLY A 653 -83.92 -47.80 42.31
N THR A 654 -84.32 -48.47 43.39
CA THR A 654 -85.11 -49.72 43.31
C THR A 654 -86.05 -49.85 44.51
N ALA A 655 -87.36 -49.64 44.30
CA ALA A 655 -88.45 -50.57 44.65
C ALA A 655 -89.84 -49.91 44.51
N ASP A 656 -90.73 -50.67 43.86
CA ASP A 656 -92.20 -50.75 43.98
C ASP A 656 -93.12 -49.72 43.32
N THR A 657 -93.91 -50.18 42.33
CA THR A 657 -95.28 -50.68 42.62
C THR A 657 -95.92 -51.35 41.39
N GLU A 658 -96.40 -52.58 41.60
CA GLU A 658 -97.46 -53.25 40.84
C GLU A 658 -98.85 -52.63 41.14
N ASN A 659 -99.82 -52.96 40.26
CA ASN A 659 -101.28 -52.71 40.26
C ASN A 659 -101.81 -51.43 39.57
N SER A 660 -102.07 -51.50 38.27
CA SER A 660 -103.38 -51.88 37.69
C SER A 660 -103.26 -52.31 36.24
#